data_AF-A0A6G7VDE7-F1
#
_entry.id   AF-A0A6G7VDE7-F1
#
_cell.length_a   1.000
_cell.length_b   1.000
_cell.length_c   1.000
_cell.angle_alpha   90.00
_cell.angle_beta   90.00
_cell.angle_gamma   90.00
#
_symmetry.space_group_name_H-M   'P 1'
#
loop_
_entity.id
_entity.type
_entity.pdbx_description
1 polymer ?
#
loop_
_entity_poly.entity_id
_entity_poly.type
_entity_poly.pdbx_seq_one_letter_code
_entity_poly.pdbx_strand_id
1 'polypeptide(L)'
;MTRDEALQRIEALRAEIRYHDHRYYVLDDPEVTDAEYDQLIAELKALESAYPDLVTADSPTQRVGGEPRPELATVRHSVPMLSLDNAMDDLALAEFDRRIRAAFPELGPVPYTAEPKLDGLAVSLRYERGTLTLAATRGDGTLGEDVTHNARTIPSVLLRLLGTDWPEVLEVRGEVYMTRSGFEHLNRALARRGERTFANPRNAAAGSLRQLDPRIVAQRPLRFCAYGWGELSVDPGISQFAMLQRLAAWGLPISPELRLVEGLEGCRAYFAELGSRREGLDYDIDGVVFKLDRIDLQQALGTTSHHPRWAIARKFPAQEALTVVEAIEFQVGRTGAITPVANLRPVQVAGATVSRASLHNFDELRRKDVRVGDTVIVRRAGEVIPEIVRVLAEHRPLGSKPVEPPTHCPVCGAEVLRPEGEVIARCSAGLWCPAQRKETIRHFASRRALDIQGLGERLIDRLVDLGWVREPADLYTLQQAQLAELERMGDKSAANLISAIERSKETTLARLIYALGIREVGETTARLLAERFPDLEELMVADEESLMQVEGIGPVVAAQIRGFMVEPHNRAAIAHLITAGVRWPRQGPSVGSTSLPLAGKTFVITGTLSKPRELIKARLESLGARVSDGVSRQTDYLIVGANPGSKLAKAQALGVAVLDEAGFASLIEDFI
;
A
#
# COMPACT_ATOMS: atom_id res chain seq x y z
N MET A 1 -45.47 25.16 19.71
CA MET A 1 -45.18 23.78 19.26
C MET A 1 -44.84 22.95 20.48
N THR A 2 -45.47 21.79 20.65
CA THR A 2 -45.13 20.83 21.71
C THR A 2 -43.81 20.11 21.38
N ARG A 3 -43.18 19.45 22.35
CA ARG A 3 -41.92 18.70 22.10
C ARG A 3 -42.12 17.58 21.06
N ASP A 4 -43.27 16.91 21.07
CA ASP A 4 -43.56 15.83 20.14
C ASP A 4 -43.86 16.35 18.73
N GLU A 5 -44.55 17.48 18.60
CA GLU A 5 -44.70 18.20 17.31
C GLU A 5 -43.33 18.65 16.77
N ALA A 6 -42.44 19.13 17.66
CA ALA A 6 -41.08 19.52 17.28
C ALA A 6 -40.28 18.34 16.75
N LEU A 7 -40.34 17.20 17.45
CA LEU A 7 -39.67 15.97 17.02
C LEU A 7 -40.18 15.50 15.66
N GLN A 8 -41.51 15.49 15.44
CA GLN A 8 -42.08 15.11 14.15
C GLN A 8 -41.65 16.04 13.02
N ARG A 9 -41.65 17.37 13.25
CA ARG A 9 -41.22 18.34 12.25
C ARG A 9 -39.72 18.26 11.98
N ILE A 10 -38.89 18.08 13.00
CA ILE A 10 -37.44 17.88 12.88
C ILE A 10 -37.14 16.63 12.04
N GLU A 11 -37.80 15.50 12.30
CA GLU A 11 -37.60 14.28 11.51
C GLU A 11 -38.07 14.44 10.06
N ALA A 12 -39.19 15.13 9.82
CA ALA A 12 -39.65 15.45 8.47
C ALA A 12 -38.64 16.33 7.71
N LEU A 13 -38.16 17.42 8.34
CA LEU A 13 -37.14 18.30 7.74
C LEU A 13 -35.83 17.57 7.48
N ARG A 14 -35.38 16.72 8.42
CA ARG A 14 -34.18 15.89 8.23
C ARG A 14 -34.33 14.96 7.03
N ALA A 15 -35.49 14.31 6.88
CA ALA A 15 -35.76 13.43 5.75
C ALA A 15 -35.80 14.20 4.41
N GLU A 16 -36.48 15.35 4.37
CA GLU A 16 -36.62 16.22 3.20
C GLU A 16 -35.26 16.80 2.76
N ILE A 17 -34.47 17.33 3.69
CA ILE A 17 -33.12 17.85 3.42
C ILE A 17 -32.21 16.72 2.90
N ARG A 18 -32.22 15.53 3.52
CA ARG A 18 -31.43 14.39 3.07
C ARG A 18 -31.81 13.94 1.65
N TYR A 19 -33.11 13.98 1.34
CA TYR A 19 -33.60 13.69 0.00
C TYR A 19 -33.06 14.69 -1.02
N HIS A 20 -33.15 15.99 -0.75
CA HIS A 20 -32.62 17.03 -1.65
C HIS A 20 -31.09 17.01 -1.75
N ASP A 21 -30.38 16.74 -0.65
CA ASP A 21 -28.93 16.53 -0.66
C ASP A 21 -28.53 15.39 -1.60
N HIS A 22 -29.25 14.26 -1.52
CA HIS A 22 -28.99 13.13 -2.38
C HIS A 22 -29.22 13.49 -3.85
N ARG A 23 -30.35 14.14 -4.17
CA ARG A 23 -30.62 14.60 -5.53
C ARG A 23 -29.56 15.53 -6.08
N TYR A 24 -29.14 16.52 -5.28
CA TYR A 24 -28.16 17.52 -5.70
C TYR A 24 -26.75 16.95 -5.79
N TYR A 25 -26.25 16.31 -4.73
CA TYR A 25 -24.83 15.93 -4.63
C TYR A 25 -24.51 14.53 -5.15
N VAL A 26 -25.50 13.64 -5.24
CA VAL A 26 -25.31 12.24 -5.68
C VAL A 26 -25.89 12.03 -7.08
N LEU A 27 -27.12 12.49 -7.33
CA LEU A 27 -27.79 12.28 -8.62
C LEU A 27 -27.54 13.38 -9.65
N ASP A 28 -27.03 14.55 -9.22
CA ASP A 28 -26.84 15.75 -10.06
C ASP A 28 -28.16 16.21 -10.75
N ASP A 29 -29.28 16.06 -10.03
CA ASP A 29 -30.64 16.31 -10.53
C ASP A 29 -31.53 17.00 -9.46
N PRO A 30 -31.28 18.29 -9.14
CA PRO A 30 -31.97 18.99 -8.07
C PRO A 30 -33.42 19.37 -8.42
N GLU A 31 -34.33 19.24 -7.45
CA GLU A 31 -35.75 19.59 -7.59
C GLU A 31 -36.15 20.92 -6.95
N VAL A 32 -35.33 21.44 -6.04
CA VAL A 32 -35.58 22.68 -5.31
C VAL A 32 -34.48 23.68 -5.60
N THR A 33 -34.83 24.96 -5.52
CA THR A 33 -33.86 26.05 -5.66
C THR A 33 -33.01 26.19 -4.39
N ASP A 34 -31.81 26.78 -4.51
CA ASP A 34 -30.93 27.04 -3.37
C ASP A 34 -31.65 27.83 -2.25
N ALA A 35 -32.53 28.76 -2.62
CA ALA A 35 -33.29 29.57 -1.67
C ALA A 35 -34.32 28.75 -0.87
N GLU A 36 -34.97 27.77 -1.49
CA GLU A 36 -35.90 26.85 -0.82
C GLU A 36 -35.15 25.89 0.10
N TYR A 37 -34.02 25.36 -0.36
CA TYR A 37 -33.14 24.51 0.45
C TYR A 37 -32.61 25.25 1.69
N ASP A 38 -32.15 26.49 1.53
CA ASP A 38 -31.66 27.33 2.64
C ASP A 38 -32.76 27.60 3.68
N GLN A 39 -34.02 27.72 3.26
CA GLN A 39 -35.17 27.85 4.17
C GLN A 39 -35.37 26.58 5.00
N LEU A 40 -35.31 25.39 4.40
CA LEU A 40 -35.41 24.12 5.12
C LEU A 40 -34.31 23.98 6.17
N ILE A 41 -33.06 24.31 5.80
CA ILE A 41 -31.92 24.29 6.73
C ILE A 41 -32.09 25.32 7.85
N ALA A 42 -32.55 26.53 7.53
CA ALA A 42 -32.78 27.58 8.53
C ALA A 42 -33.87 27.17 9.52
N GLU A 43 -34.95 26.56 9.05
CA GLU A 43 -36.02 26.03 9.90
C GLU A 43 -35.50 24.92 10.81
N LEU A 44 -34.77 23.93 10.26
CA LEU A 44 -34.19 22.84 11.06
C LEU A 44 -33.25 23.38 12.15
N LYS A 45 -32.38 24.34 11.82
CA LYS A 45 -31.48 24.98 12.78
C LYS A 45 -32.23 25.72 13.89
N ALA A 46 -33.31 26.43 13.55
CA ALA A 46 -34.13 27.14 14.53
C ALA A 46 -34.80 26.16 15.50
N LEU A 47 -35.34 25.06 14.99
CA LEU A 47 -35.97 24.01 15.80
C LEU A 47 -34.96 23.30 16.70
N GLU A 48 -33.80 22.91 16.18
CA GLU A 48 -32.74 22.28 16.96
C GLU A 48 -32.14 23.20 18.03
N SER A 49 -32.09 24.52 17.77
CA SER A 49 -31.68 25.50 18.76
C SER A 49 -32.72 25.66 19.89
N ALA A 50 -34.01 25.54 19.55
CA ALA A 50 -35.10 25.60 20.52
C ALA A 50 -35.27 24.30 21.34
N TYR A 51 -34.86 23.16 20.79
CA TYR A 51 -34.91 21.84 21.43
C TYR A 51 -33.56 21.10 21.34
N PRO A 52 -32.54 21.53 22.12
CA PRO A 52 -31.19 20.97 22.02
C PRO A 52 -31.09 19.47 22.32
N ASP A 53 -32.01 18.92 23.12
CA ASP A 53 -32.10 17.50 23.43
C ASP A 53 -32.55 16.62 22.25
N LEU A 54 -33.09 17.23 21.19
CA LEU A 54 -33.51 16.55 19.96
C LEU A 54 -32.42 16.54 18.87
N VAL A 55 -31.27 17.18 19.11
CA VAL A 55 -30.14 17.19 18.18
C VAL A 55 -29.48 15.82 18.13
N THR A 56 -29.35 15.26 16.94
CA THR A 56 -28.71 13.96 16.71
C THR A 56 -27.45 14.12 15.88
N ALA A 57 -26.48 13.22 16.06
CA ALA A 57 -25.20 13.27 15.34
C ALA A 57 -25.32 13.07 13.82
N ASP A 58 -26.46 12.56 13.34
CA ASP A 58 -26.80 12.35 11.93
C ASP A 58 -27.63 13.49 11.34
N SER A 59 -27.88 14.57 12.09
CA SER A 59 -28.62 15.73 11.59
C SER A 59 -27.81 16.50 10.53
N PRO A 60 -28.43 16.96 9.42
CA PRO A 60 -27.75 17.76 8.39
C PRO A 60 -27.02 19.01 8.93
N THR A 61 -27.48 19.57 10.05
CA THR A 61 -26.86 20.74 10.70
C THR A 61 -25.51 20.43 11.34
N GLN A 62 -25.21 19.16 11.61
CA GLN A 62 -23.99 18.70 12.29
C GLN A 62 -22.84 18.39 11.32
N ARG A 63 -23.03 18.58 10.00
CA ARG A 63 -21.98 18.33 8.99
C ARG A 63 -20.75 19.22 9.16
N VAL A 64 -20.96 20.49 9.47
CA VAL A 64 -19.89 21.48 9.64
C VAL A 64 -19.81 21.86 11.12
N GLY A 65 -19.12 21.02 11.89
CA GLY A 65 -18.93 21.19 13.32
C GLY A 65 -17.79 20.31 13.83
N GLY A 66 -17.01 20.86 14.76
CA GLY A 66 -15.88 20.18 15.38
C GLY A 66 -14.69 21.12 15.60
N GLU A 67 -14.11 21.07 16.80
CA GLU A 67 -12.87 21.78 17.10
C GLU A 67 -11.71 21.19 16.28
N PRO A 68 -10.75 22.03 15.83
CA PRO A 68 -9.53 21.55 15.22
C PRO A 68 -8.85 20.51 16.11
N ARG A 69 -8.53 19.36 15.54
CA ARG A 69 -7.85 18.29 16.26
C ARG A 69 -6.33 18.54 16.25
N PRO A 70 -5.59 18.19 17.32
CA PRO A 70 -4.13 18.28 17.29
C PRO A 70 -3.50 17.25 16.34
N GLU A 71 -4.15 16.10 16.15
CA GLU A 71 -3.73 15.02 15.25
C GLU A 71 -4.91 14.15 14.81
N LEU A 72 -4.70 13.33 13.76
CA LEU A 72 -5.65 12.30 13.34
C LEU A 72 -5.31 10.99 14.03
N ALA A 73 -6.26 10.40 14.75
CA ALA A 73 -6.06 9.13 15.44
C ALA A 73 -5.86 7.98 14.44
N THR A 74 -5.15 6.92 14.85
CA THR A 74 -5.01 5.70 14.04
C THR A 74 -6.13 4.72 14.34
N VAL A 75 -6.73 4.13 13.30
CA VAL A 75 -7.81 3.15 13.42
C VAL A 75 -7.47 1.88 12.64
N ARG A 76 -7.82 0.72 13.18
CA ARG A 76 -7.66 -0.57 12.52
C ARG A 76 -8.90 -0.89 11.69
N HIS A 77 -8.70 -1.29 10.44
CA HIS A 77 -9.79 -1.78 9.59
C HIS A 77 -10.23 -3.18 10.03
N SER A 78 -11.54 -3.44 10.10
CA SER A 78 -12.10 -4.76 10.41
C SER A 78 -11.68 -5.80 9.37
N VAL A 79 -11.73 -5.40 8.09
CA VAL A 79 -11.24 -6.18 6.96
C VAL A 79 -10.08 -5.43 6.32
N PRO A 80 -8.95 -6.04 5.97
CA PRO A 80 -7.85 -5.33 5.32
C PRO A 80 -8.27 -4.64 4.01
N MET A 81 -7.76 -3.42 3.77
CA MET A 81 -7.89 -2.70 2.50
C MET A 81 -6.67 -2.96 1.62
N LEU A 82 -6.82 -3.88 0.66
CA LEU A 82 -5.74 -4.28 -0.25
C LEU A 82 -5.56 -3.32 -1.43
N SER A 83 -4.45 -3.45 -2.16
CA SER A 83 -4.25 -2.80 -3.45
C SER A 83 -4.74 -3.70 -4.59
N LEU A 84 -4.75 -3.19 -5.82
CA LEU A 84 -5.05 -3.99 -7.02
C LEU A 84 -3.75 -4.36 -7.75
N ASP A 85 -3.76 -5.52 -8.41
CA ASP A 85 -2.75 -5.85 -9.41
C ASP A 85 -2.97 -5.01 -10.69
N ASN A 86 -1.94 -4.80 -11.48
CA ASN A 86 -2.00 -3.92 -12.66
C ASN A 86 -1.78 -4.69 -13.97
N ALA A 87 -2.68 -4.49 -14.93
CA ALA A 87 -2.49 -4.84 -16.34
C ALA A 87 -2.03 -3.62 -17.14
N MET A 88 -0.76 -3.59 -17.52
CA MET A 88 -0.16 -2.52 -18.31
C MET A 88 -0.42 -2.66 -19.81
N ASP A 89 -0.69 -3.87 -20.29
CA ASP A 89 -1.07 -4.16 -21.66
C ASP A 89 -2.28 -5.12 -21.74
N ASP A 90 -2.72 -5.37 -22.97
CA ASP A 90 -3.84 -6.26 -23.25
C ASP A 90 -3.50 -7.74 -23.01
N LEU A 91 -2.23 -8.12 -23.14
CA LEU A 91 -1.77 -9.47 -22.85
C LEU A 91 -1.93 -9.80 -21.36
N ALA A 92 -1.59 -8.87 -20.47
CA ALA A 92 -1.79 -9.02 -19.04
C ALA A 92 -3.28 -9.16 -18.66
N LEU A 93 -4.17 -8.43 -19.36
CA LEU A 93 -5.61 -8.57 -19.17
C LEU A 93 -6.12 -9.93 -19.66
N ALA A 94 -5.63 -10.40 -20.81
CA ALA A 94 -5.96 -11.70 -21.35
C ALA A 94 -5.49 -12.84 -20.43
N GLU A 95 -4.31 -12.70 -19.83
CA GLU A 95 -3.77 -13.66 -18.86
C GLU A 95 -4.60 -13.70 -17.56
N PHE A 96 -5.05 -12.55 -17.08
CA PHE A 96 -5.99 -12.48 -15.95
C PHE A 96 -7.28 -13.25 -16.26
N ASP A 97 -7.91 -13.00 -17.40
CA ASP A 97 -9.13 -13.70 -17.82
C ASP A 97 -8.90 -15.21 -18.01
N ARG A 98 -7.77 -15.60 -18.60
CA ARG A 98 -7.38 -17.01 -18.76
C ARG A 98 -7.24 -17.73 -17.42
N ARG A 99 -6.65 -17.10 -16.41
CA ARG A 99 -6.51 -17.67 -15.06
C ARG A 99 -7.87 -17.92 -14.40
N ILE A 100 -8.82 -17.00 -14.56
CA ILE A 100 -10.18 -17.17 -14.02
C ILE A 100 -10.91 -18.30 -14.73
N ARG A 101 -10.87 -18.35 -16.07
CA ARG A 101 -11.46 -19.45 -16.85
C ARG A 101 -10.83 -20.80 -16.56
N ALA A 102 -9.53 -20.85 -16.29
CA ALA A 102 -8.86 -22.09 -15.90
C ALA A 102 -9.27 -22.57 -14.49
N ALA A 103 -9.55 -21.63 -13.58
CA ALA A 103 -10.04 -21.95 -12.24
C ALA A 103 -11.50 -22.41 -12.25
N PHE A 104 -12.32 -21.89 -13.17
CA PHE A 104 -13.74 -22.21 -13.32
C PHE A 104 -14.09 -22.56 -14.78
N PRO A 105 -13.68 -23.73 -15.31
CA PRO A 105 -13.90 -24.10 -16.71
C PRO A 105 -15.38 -24.25 -17.11
N GLU A 106 -16.25 -24.51 -16.14
CA GLU A 106 -17.70 -24.59 -16.28
C GLU A 106 -18.37 -23.23 -16.44
N LEU A 107 -17.66 -22.14 -16.11
CA LEU A 107 -18.14 -20.80 -16.36
C LEU A 107 -18.13 -20.54 -17.87
N GLY A 108 -19.25 -20.06 -18.41
CA GLY A 108 -19.34 -19.55 -19.78
C GLY A 108 -18.51 -18.26 -19.94
N PRO A 109 -18.97 -17.29 -20.75
CA PRO A 109 -18.38 -15.96 -20.74
C PRO A 109 -18.31 -15.41 -19.31
N VAL A 110 -17.11 -15.06 -18.85
CA VAL A 110 -16.88 -14.64 -17.46
C VAL A 110 -17.51 -13.26 -17.25
N PRO A 111 -18.45 -13.08 -16.31
CA PRO A 111 -19.02 -11.76 -16.03
C PRO A 111 -18.05 -10.93 -15.20
N TYR A 112 -17.77 -9.70 -15.64
CA TYR A 112 -16.96 -8.73 -14.94
C TYR A 112 -17.76 -7.47 -14.64
N THR A 113 -17.72 -7.01 -13.38
CA THR A 113 -18.07 -5.64 -13.05
C THR A 113 -16.92 -4.73 -13.50
N ALA A 114 -17.20 -3.80 -14.41
CA ALA A 114 -16.25 -2.82 -14.92
C ALA A 114 -16.60 -1.42 -14.40
N GLU A 115 -15.59 -0.71 -13.90
CA GLU A 115 -15.74 0.63 -13.34
C GLU A 115 -14.50 1.50 -13.64
N PRO A 116 -14.65 2.83 -13.79
CA PRO A 116 -13.50 3.72 -13.89
C PRO A 116 -12.62 3.61 -12.66
N LYS A 117 -11.31 3.54 -12.86
CA LYS A 117 -10.35 3.61 -11.77
C LYS A 117 -10.12 5.08 -11.41
N LEU A 118 -10.88 5.56 -10.43
CA LEU A 118 -10.84 6.95 -9.95
C LEU A 118 -9.47 7.30 -9.37
N ASP A 119 -8.99 8.51 -9.68
CA ASP A 119 -7.73 9.03 -9.18
C ASP A 119 -7.93 9.91 -7.94
N GLY A 120 -7.98 9.30 -6.76
CA GLY A 120 -8.20 10.00 -5.49
C GLY A 120 -7.50 9.37 -4.29
N LEU A 121 -8.22 9.33 -3.17
CA LEU A 121 -7.80 8.67 -1.94
C LEU A 121 -8.86 7.68 -1.47
N ALA A 122 -8.46 6.42 -1.33
CA ALA A 122 -9.31 5.36 -0.77
C ALA A 122 -9.70 5.64 0.69
N VAL A 123 -11.00 5.54 0.96
CA VAL A 123 -11.63 5.74 2.28
C VAL A 123 -12.60 4.59 2.56
N SER A 124 -12.66 4.17 3.82
CA SER A 124 -13.65 3.25 4.36
C SER A 124 -14.63 4.03 5.24
N LEU A 125 -15.94 3.86 5.00
CA LEU A 125 -17.04 4.47 5.75
C LEU A 125 -17.83 3.36 6.44
N ARG A 126 -17.80 3.32 7.78
CA ARG A 126 -18.60 2.37 8.57
C ARG A 126 -19.92 3.01 8.98
N TYR A 127 -21.00 2.35 8.61
CA TYR A 127 -22.34 2.64 9.05
C TYR A 127 -22.78 1.56 10.03
N GLU A 128 -23.28 1.97 11.18
CA GLU A 128 -23.95 1.07 12.13
C GLU A 128 -25.41 1.48 12.22
N ARG A 129 -26.29 0.52 11.95
CA ARG A 129 -27.73 0.73 11.84
C ARG A 129 -28.07 1.98 11.01
N GLY A 130 -27.44 2.05 9.83
CA GLY A 130 -27.63 3.13 8.86
C GLY A 130 -26.97 4.46 9.19
N THR A 131 -26.32 4.64 10.34
CA THR A 131 -25.68 5.91 10.74
C THR A 131 -24.16 5.84 10.60
N LEU A 132 -23.52 6.87 10.03
CA LEU A 132 -22.07 6.95 9.88
C LEU A 132 -21.37 7.06 11.24
N THR A 133 -20.66 6.01 11.64
CA THR A 133 -19.95 5.94 12.93
C THR A 133 -18.45 6.19 12.79
N LEU A 134 -17.85 5.81 11.66
CA LEU A 134 -16.41 5.94 11.43
C LEU A 134 -16.11 6.16 9.95
N ALA A 135 -15.15 7.04 9.65
CA ALA A 135 -14.49 7.10 8.36
C ALA A 135 -12.96 6.98 8.56
N ALA A 136 -12.31 6.12 7.78
CA ALA A 136 -10.88 5.87 7.89
C ALA A 136 -10.19 5.92 6.51
N THR A 137 -9.00 6.51 6.46
CA THR A 137 -8.15 6.41 5.26
C THR A 137 -7.59 4.99 5.12
N ARG A 138 -7.13 4.60 3.93
CA ARG A 138 -6.50 3.28 3.74
C ARG A 138 -5.27 3.05 4.63
N GLY A 139 -4.42 4.07 4.78
CA GLY A 139 -3.10 3.95 5.42
C GLY A 139 -2.25 2.83 4.81
N ASP A 140 -1.81 1.87 5.64
CA ASP A 140 -1.04 0.69 5.19
C ASP A 140 -1.90 -0.50 4.75
N GLY A 141 -3.23 -0.36 4.80
CA GLY A 141 -4.21 -1.40 4.49
C GLY A 141 -4.77 -2.10 5.73
N THR A 142 -4.04 -2.08 6.86
CA THR A 142 -4.52 -2.61 8.15
C THR A 142 -4.85 -1.47 9.11
N LEU A 143 -4.02 -0.43 9.13
CA LEU A 143 -4.15 0.77 9.94
C LEU A 143 -4.35 1.99 9.03
N GLY A 144 -5.41 2.73 9.31
CA GLY A 144 -5.79 3.98 8.66
C GLY A 144 -5.81 5.17 9.63
N GLU A 145 -6.05 6.37 9.11
CA GLU A 145 -6.28 7.58 9.90
C GLU A 145 -7.79 7.82 10.06
N ASP A 146 -8.27 8.10 11.28
CA ASP A 146 -9.64 8.54 11.54
C ASP A 146 -9.87 9.91 10.92
N VAL A 147 -10.66 9.93 9.86
CA VAL A 147 -11.09 11.13 9.13
C VAL A 147 -12.61 11.32 9.24
N THR A 148 -13.27 10.76 10.26
CA THR A 148 -14.72 10.82 10.43
C THR A 148 -15.25 12.24 10.36
N HIS A 149 -14.62 13.18 11.07
CA HIS A 149 -15.05 14.58 11.11
C HIS A 149 -14.89 15.26 9.75
N ASN A 150 -13.84 14.92 9.01
CA ASN A 150 -13.57 15.48 7.70
C ASN A 150 -14.50 14.88 6.65
N ALA A 151 -14.75 13.57 6.69
CA ALA A 151 -15.67 12.88 5.79
C ALA A 151 -17.11 13.39 5.92
N ARG A 152 -17.56 13.75 7.14
CA ARG A 152 -18.88 14.37 7.37
C ARG A 152 -19.08 15.70 6.64
N THR A 153 -18.00 16.40 6.30
CA THR A 153 -18.07 17.66 5.56
C THR A 153 -18.23 17.47 4.05
N ILE A 154 -18.02 16.25 3.54
CA ILE A 154 -18.16 15.93 2.12
C ILE A 154 -19.65 15.80 1.82
N PRO A 155 -20.25 16.64 0.97
CA PRO A 155 -21.70 16.63 0.75
C PRO A 155 -22.25 15.29 0.24
N SER A 156 -21.49 14.58 -0.59
CA SER A 156 -21.86 13.27 -1.12
C SER A 156 -21.68 12.11 -0.14
N VAL A 157 -21.19 12.36 1.08
CA VAL A 157 -21.14 11.37 2.17
C VAL A 157 -22.39 11.53 3.02
N LEU A 158 -23.21 10.48 3.07
CA LEU A 158 -24.42 10.47 3.88
C LEU A 158 -24.06 10.28 5.34
N LEU A 159 -24.65 11.10 6.23
CA LEU A 159 -24.58 10.86 7.67
C LEU A 159 -25.48 9.71 8.09
N ARG A 160 -26.57 9.50 7.34
CA ARG A 160 -27.51 8.39 7.48
C ARG A 160 -27.94 7.88 6.12
N LEU A 161 -27.89 6.57 5.94
CA LEU A 161 -28.33 5.89 4.71
C LEU A 161 -29.82 6.10 4.46
N LEU A 162 -30.19 6.06 3.19
CA LEU A 162 -31.59 6.13 2.75
C LEU A 162 -32.23 4.73 2.81
N GLY A 163 -33.55 4.71 2.97
CA GLY A 163 -34.34 3.48 3.08
C GLY A 163 -34.21 2.78 4.45
N THR A 164 -34.70 1.54 4.51
CA THR A 164 -34.85 0.77 5.77
C THR A 164 -34.13 -0.57 5.77
N ASP A 165 -33.79 -1.11 4.61
CA ASP A 165 -33.27 -2.50 4.45
C ASP A 165 -31.74 -2.58 4.41
N TRP A 166 -31.08 -1.60 5.04
CA TRP A 166 -29.64 -1.63 5.28
C TRP A 166 -29.29 -2.59 6.42
N PRO A 167 -28.07 -3.14 6.44
CA PRO A 167 -27.64 -4.10 7.47
C PRO A 167 -27.26 -3.41 8.79
N GLU A 168 -27.15 -4.19 9.86
CA GLU A 168 -26.68 -3.69 11.16
C GLU A 168 -25.28 -3.08 11.07
N VAL A 169 -24.37 -3.72 10.32
CA VAL A 169 -23.04 -3.21 10.01
C VAL A 169 -22.83 -3.18 8.49
N LEU A 170 -22.48 -2.01 7.97
CA LEU A 170 -22.05 -1.81 6.59
C LEU A 170 -20.76 -0.98 6.56
N GLU A 171 -19.66 -1.60 6.15
CA GLU A 171 -18.44 -0.88 5.78
C GLU A 171 -18.42 -0.65 4.27
N VAL A 172 -18.57 0.60 3.84
CA VAL A 172 -18.52 1.02 2.43
C VAL A 172 -17.11 1.46 2.09
N ARG A 173 -16.56 0.93 0.99
CA ARG A 173 -15.25 1.34 0.45
C ARG A 173 -15.44 2.16 -0.80
N GLY A 174 -14.74 3.28 -0.87
CA GLY A 174 -14.83 4.19 -2.00
C GLY A 174 -13.62 5.09 -2.12
N GLU A 175 -13.65 5.92 -3.15
CA GLU A 175 -12.61 6.90 -3.42
C GLU A 175 -13.15 8.29 -3.10
N VAL A 176 -12.42 9.05 -2.28
CA VAL A 176 -12.61 10.50 -2.18
C VAL A 176 -11.76 11.16 -3.26
N TYR A 177 -12.41 11.94 -4.12
CA TYR A 177 -11.78 12.59 -5.26
C TYR A 177 -12.26 14.04 -5.40
N MET A 178 -11.69 14.76 -6.37
CA MET A 178 -12.06 16.12 -6.70
C MET A 178 -12.31 16.20 -8.20
N THR A 179 -13.39 16.87 -8.60
CA THR A 179 -13.65 17.13 -10.02
C THR A 179 -12.62 18.10 -10.58
N ARG A 180 -12.37 18.09 -11.90
CA ARG A 180 -11.45 19.04 -12.55
C ARG A 180 -11.96 20.46 -12.36
N SER A 181 -13.25 20.69 -12.56
CA SER A 181 -13.93 21.97 -12.29
C SER A 181 -13.71 22.47 -10.85
N GLY A 182 -13.90 21.59 -9.87
CA GLY A 182 -13.70 21.88 -8.45
C GLY A 182 -12.24 22.17 -8.11
N PHE A 183 -11.32 21.38 -8.66
CA PHE A 183 -9.88 21.57 -8.50
C PHE A 183 -9.40 22.91 -9.06
N GLU A 184 -9.85 23.28 -10.26
CA GLU A 184 -9.52 24.57 -10.84
C GLU A 184 -10.08 25.73 -10.02
N HIS A 185 -11.33 25.63 -9.56
CA HIS A 185 -11.93 26.63 -8.69
C HIS A 185 -11.10 26.82 -7.41
N LEU A 186 -10.72 25.70 -6.78
CA LEU A 186 -9.91 25.71 -5.57
C LEU A 186 -8.55 26.38 -5.81
N ASN A 187 -7.83 25.99 -6.87
CA ASN A 187 -6.54 26.57 -7.18
C ASN A 187 -6.63 28.06 -7.54
N ARG A 188 -7.68 28.49 -8.25
CA ARG A 188 -7.94 29.93 -8.49
C ARG A 188 -8.16 30.68 -7.18
N ALA A 189 -8.92 30.11 -6.24
CA ALA A 189 -9.16 30.71 -4.93
C ALA A 189 -7.87 30.81 -4.09
N LEU A 190 -7.05 29.76 -4.06
CA LEU A 190 -5.76 29.74 -3.36
C LEU A 190 -4.78 30.77 -3.96
N ALA A 191 -4.67 30.81 -5.29
CA ALA A 191 -3.79 31.75 -5.98
C ALA A 191 -4.16 33.22 -5.69
N ARG A 192 -5.46 33.55 -5.64
CA ARG A 192 -5.92 34.90 -5.26
C ARG A 192 -5.54 35.30 -3.83
N ARG A 193 -5.40 34.32 -2.93
CA ARG A 193 -4.97 34.53 -1.54
C ARG A 193 -3.46 34.49 -1.36
N GLY A 194 -2.69 34.27 -2.44
CA GLY A 194 -1.23 34.08 -2.39
C GLY A 194 -0.80 32.77 -1.73
N GLU A 195 -1.71 31.80 -1.60
CA GLU A 195 -1.44 30.49 -1.02
C GLU A 195 -0.89 29.50 -2.06
N ARG A 196 -0.21 28.45 -1.59
CA ARG A 196 0.33 27.40 -2.45
C ARG A 196 -0.80 26.59 -3.10
N THR A 197 -0.78 26.47 -4.42
CA THR A 197 -1.71 25.66 -5.21
C THR A 197 -1.33 24.17 -5.19
N PHE A 198 -2.31 23.32 -5.51
CA PHE A 198 -2.09 21.89 -5.68
C PHE A 198 -1.70 21.56 -7.12
N ALA A 199 -0.86 20.54 -7.28
CA ALA A 199 -0.39 20.10 -8.59
C ALA A 199 -1.45 19.36 -9.40
N ASN A 200 -2.22 18.48 -8.76
CA ASN A 200 -3.26 17.67 -9.41
C ASN A 200 -4.44 17.37 -8.46
N PRO A 201 -5.60 16.93 -8.99
CA PRO A 201 -6.79 16.63 -8.19
C PRO A 201 -6.56 15.57 -7.11
N ARG A 202 -5.80 14.51 -7.40
CA ARG A 202 -5.48 13.45 -6.41
C ARG A 202 -4.80 14.01 -5.16
N ASN A 203 -3.75 14.80 -5.34
CA ASN A 203 -3.01 15.43 -4.25
C ASN A 203 -3.86 16.47 -3.52
N ALA A 204 -4.71 17.20 -4.25
CA ALA A 204 -5.66 18.12 -3.66
C ALA A 204 -6.68 17.39 -2.77
N ALA A 205 -7.24 16.27 -3.24
CA ALA A 205 -8.18 15.45 -2.49
C ALA A 205 -7.55 14.87 -1.22
N ALA A 206 -6.38 14.22 -1.36
CA ALA A 206 -5.68 13.61 -0.23
C ALA A 206 -5.22 14.64 0.81
N GLY A 207 -4.65 15.77 0.36
CA GLY A 207 -4.22 16.85 1.24
C GLY A 207 -5.38 17.58 1.91
N SER A 208 -6.52 17.68 1.23
CA SER A 208 -7.75 18.29 1.77
C SER A 208 -8.40 17.40 2.82
N LEU A 209 -8.54 16.10 2.58
CA LEU A 209 -9.20 15.19 3.52
C LEU A 209 -8.45 15.05 4.84
N ARG A 210 -7.13 15.28 4.86
CA ARG A 210 -6.26 15.10 6.03
C ARG A 210 -5.99 16.39 6.80
N GLN A 211 -6.77 17.45 6.56
CA GLN A 211 -6.65 18.67 7.36
C GLN A 211 -7.09 18.40 8.80
N LEU A 212 -6.42 19.04 9.75
CA LEU A 212 -6.75 18.95 11.18
C LEU A 212 -8.03 19.73 11.55
N ASP A 213 -8.35 20.75 10.76
CA ASP A 213 -9.54 21.56 10.92
C ASP A 213 -10.61 21.15 9.86
N PRO A 214 -11.73 20.55 10.27
CA PRO A 214 -12.78 20.14 9.35
C PRO A 214 -13.42 21.32 8.60
N ARG A 215 -13.35 22.54 9.15
CA ARG A 215 -13.87 23.76 8.49
C ARG A 215 -13.06 24.13 7.25
N ILE A 216 -11.78 23.73 7.19
CA ILE A 216 -10.97 23.86 5.99
C ILE A 216 -11.44 22.84 4.94
N VAL A 217 -11.76 21.60 5.36
CA VAL A 217 -12.22 20.52 4.48
C VAL A 217 -13.56 20.85 3.86
N ALA A 218 -14.48 21.43 4.63
CA ALA A 218 -15.81 21.86 4.15
C ALA A 218 -15.76 22.89 3.01
N GLN A 219 -14.64 23.63 2.87
CA GLN A 219 -14.43 24.59 1.77
C GLN A 219 -13.81 23.93 0.52
N ARG A 220 -13.46 22.65 0.60
CA ARG A 220 -12.82 21.91 -0.49
C ARG A 220 -13.91 21.15 -1.26
N PRO A 221 -13.92 21.21 -2.60
CA PRO A 221 -14.95 20.55 -3.42
C PRO A 221 -14.68 19.05 -3.55
N LEU A 222 -14.68 18.34 -2.42
CA LEU A 222 -14.50 16.89 -2.37
C LEU A 222 -15.80 16.18 -2.74
N ARG A 223 -15.66 15.05 -3.42
CA ARG A 223 -16.72 14.08 -3.68
C ARG A 223 -16.28 12.69 -3.25
N PHE A 224 -17.23 11.80 -3.05
CA PHE A 224 -17.03 10.39 -2.72
C PHE A 224 -17.73 9.53 -3.77
N CYS A 225 -17.14 8.37 -4.09
CA CYS A 225 -17.76 7.35 -4.93
C CYS A 225 -17.43 5.97 -4.38
N ALA A 226 -18.46 5.19 -4.06
CA ALA A 226 -18.35 3.82 -3.60
C ALA A 226 -17.94 2.88 -4.75
N TYR A 227 -17.10 1.90 -4.43
CA TYR A 227 -16.65 0.86 -5.35
C TYR A 227 -16.70 -0.55 -4.73
N GLY A 228 -17.03 -0.68 -3.44
CA GLY A 228 -17.07 -1.97 -2.76
C GLY A 228 -17.41 -1.85 -1.29
N TRP A 229 -17.16 -2.92 -0.55
CA TRP A 229 -17.45 -3.01 0.88
C TRP A 229 -16.33 -3.74 1.64
N GLY A 230 -16.33 -3.58 2.96
CA GLY A 230 -15.50 -4.33 3.90
C GLY A 230 -16.36 -5.27 4.75
N GLU A 231 -16.41 -5.03 6.06
CA GLU A 231 -17.33 -5.75 6.95
C GLU A 231 -18.81 -5.52 6.55
N LEU A 232 -19.58 -6.60 6.47
CA LEU A 232 -20.99 -6.58 6.10
C LEU A 232 -21.73 -7.62 6.93
N SER A 233 -22.77 -7.22 7.65
CA SER A 233 -23.51 -8.13 8.56
C SER A 233 -24.65 -8.90 7.86
N VAL A 234 -24.73 -8.85 6.53
CA VAL A 234 -25.70 -9.57 5.71
C VAL A 234 -25.01 -10.23 4.52
N ASP A 235 -25.67 -11.19 3.91
CA ASP A 235 -25.20 -11.77 2.65
C ASP A 235 -25.20 -10.70 1.53
N PRO A 236 -24.06 -10.43 0.87
CA PRO A 236 -24.01 -9.52 -0.27
C PRO A 236 -24.68 -10.10 -1.54
N GLY A 237 -25.07 -11.38 -1.51
CA GLY A 237 -25.66 -12.09 -2.64
C GLY A 237 -24.60 -12.63 -3.60
N ILE A 238 -25.02 -12.88 -4.84
CA ILE A 238 -24.18 -13.59 -5.83
C ILE A 238 -23.38 -12.63 -6.71
N SER A 239 -23.88 -11.42 -6.95
CA SER A 239 -23.33 -10.46 -7.93
C SER A 239 -22.83 -9.19 -7.25
N GLN A 240 -21.58 -8.83 -7.55
CA GLN A 240 -20.97 -7.60 -7.09
C GLN A 240 -21.63 -6.37 -7.71
N PHE A 241 -21.97 -6.40 -9.01
CA PHE A 241 -22.72 -5.33 -9.66
C PHE A 241 -24.05 -5.09 -8.94
N ALA A 242 -24.80 -6.16 -8.62
CA ALA A 242 -26.05 -6.05 -7.87
C ALA A 242 -25.84 -5.46 -6.46
N MET A 243 -24.76 -5.83 -5.77
CA MET A 243 -24.43 -5.26 -4.46
C MET A 243 -24.10 -3.76 -4.57
N LEU A 244 -23.37 -3.32 -5.59
CA LEU A 244 -23.12 -1.88 -5.82
C LEU A 244 -24.42 -1.11 -6.14
N GLN A 245 -25.33 -1.71 -6.90
CA GLN A 245 -26.67 -1.14 -7.12
C GLN A 245 -27.47 -1.06 -5.81
N ARG A 246 -27.33 -2.02 -4.90
CA ARG A 246 -27.92 -1.98 -3.56
C ARG A 246 -27.34 -0.85 -2.70
N LEU A 247 -26.03 -0.59 -2.79
CA LEU A 247 -25.41 0.58 -2.16
C LEU A 247 -26.01 1.89 -2.70
N ALA A 248 -26.22 1.98 -4.02
CA ALA A 248 -26.86 3.13 -4.65
C ALA A 248 -28.31 3.32 -4.19
N ALA A 249 -29.07 2.23 -4.01
CA ALA A 249 -30.42 2.28 -3.45
C ALA A 249 -30.46 2.79 -1.99
N TRP A 250 -29.37 2.64 -1.24
CA TRP A 250 -29.20 3.26 0.08
C TRP A 250 -28.67 4.71 0.04
N GLY A 251 -28.58 5.28 -1.16
CA GLY A 251 -28.19 6.66 -1.41
C GLY A 251 -26.69 6.92 -1.51
N LEU A 252 -25.87 5.87 -1.57
CA LEU A 252 -24.42 6.03 -1.74
C LEU A 252 -24.08 6.32 -3.21
N PRO A 253 -23.22 7.31 -3.50
CA PRO A 253 -22.80 7.60 -4.86
C PRO A 253 -21.98 6.44 -5.42
N ILE A 254 -22.37 5.91 -6.57
CA ILE A 254 -21.59 4.96 -7.38
C ILE A 254 -21.25 5.60 -8.72
N SER A 255 -20.27 5.02 -9.42
CA SER A 255 -19.87 5.55 -10.73
C SER A 255 -21.01 5.44 -11.74
N PRO A 256 -21.36 6.52 -12.49
CA PRO A 256 -22.34 6.45 -13.56
C PRO A 256 -21.88 5.56 -14.73
N GLU A 257 -20.56 5.37 -14.86
CA GLU A 257 -19.95 4.52 -15.89
C GLU A 257 -19.91 3.02 -15.48
N LEU A 258 -20.45 2.65 -14.30
CA LEU A 258 -20.46 1.25 -13.83
C LEU A 258 -21.21 0.35 -14.82
N ARG A 259 -20.57 -0.71 -15.31
CA ARG A 259 -21.16 -1.63 -16.29
C ARG A 259 -20.82 -3.08 -15.98
N LEU A 260 -21.78 -3.99 -16.24
CA LEU A 260 -21.51 -5.42 -16.31
C LEU A 260 -21.06 -5.77 -17.74
N VAL A 261 -19.91 -6.42 -17.89
CA VAL A 261 -19.35 -6.82 -19.18
C VAL A 261 -19.01 -8.31 -19.19
N GLU A 262 -19.02 -8.93 -20.37
CA GLU A 262 -18.82 -10.37 -20.51
C GLU A 262 -17.51 -10.70 -21.24
N GLY A 263 -16.67 -11.49 -20.57
CA GLY A 263 -15.42 -12.01 -21.08
C GLY A 263 -14.37 -10.93 -21.42
N LEU A 264 -13.26 -11.39 -21.98
CA LEU A 264 -12.14 -10.53 -22.38
C LEU A 264 -12.56 -9.47 -23.42
N GLU A 265 -13.40 -9.82 -24.38
CA GLU A 265 -13.86 -8.89 -25.43
C GLU A 265 -14.74 -7.77 -24.84
N GLY A 266 -15.63 -8.10 -23.89
CA GLY A 266 -16.41 -7.09 -23.16
C GLY A 266 -15.51 -6.12 -22.39
N CYS A 267 -14.48 -6.64 -21.73
CA CYS A 267 -13.49 -5.81 -21.04
C CYS A 267 -12.72 -4.90 -22.01
N ARG A 268 -12.29 -5.41 -23.17
CA ARG A 268 -11.60 -4.63 -24.20
C ARG A 268 -12.47 -3.51 -24.77
N ALA A 269 -13.73 -3.82 -25.10
CA ALA A 269 -14.67 -2.86 -25.63
C ALA A 269 -14.92 -1.71 -24.64
N TYR A 270 -15.18 -2.05 -23.37
CA TYR A 270 -15.39 -1.05 -22.32
C TYR A 270 -14.14 -0.18 -22.08
N PHE A 271 -12.95 -0.78 -22.05
CA PHE A 271 -11.70 -0.05 -21.89
C PHE A 271 -11.45 0.95 -23.03
N ALA A 272 -11.70 0.54 -24.28
CA ALA A 272 -11.56 1.41 -25.44
C ALA A 272 -12.59 2.56 -25.44
N GLU A 273 -13.85 2.26 -25.13
CA GLU A 273 -14.93 3.24 -25.03
C GLU A 273 -14.61 4.31 -23.97
N LEU A 274 -14.30 3.89 -22.74
CA LEU A 274 -13.99 4.81 -21.65
C LEU A 274 -12.71 5.61 -21.94
N GLY A 275 -11.71 4.98 -22.56
CA GLY A 275 -10.49 5.65 -23.01
C GLY A 275 -10.76 6.78 -24.01
N SER A 276 -11.68 6.58 -24.95
CA SER A 276 -12.04 7.59 -25.95
C SER A 276 -12.75 8.81 -25.37
N ARG A 277 -13.50 8.63 -24.27
CA ARG A 277 -14.24 9.70 -23.57
C ARG A 277 -13.53 10.24 -22.31
N ARG A 278 -12.36 9.71 -21.96
CA ARG A 278 -11.58 10.07 -20.76
C ARG A 278 -11.38 11.58 -20.60
N GLU A 279 -11.10 12.29 -21.68
CA GLU A 279 -10.88 13.73 -21.66
C GLU A 279 -12.17 14.52 -21.38
N GLY A 280 -13.33 13.98 -21.74
CA GLY A 280 -14.64 14.60 -21.50
C GLY A 280 -15.20 14.42 -20.08
N LEU A 281 -14.58 13.58 -19.24
CA LEU A 281 -14.99 13.41 -17.85
C LEU A 281 -14.51 14.59 -17.00
N ASP A 282 -15.36 15.11 -16.11
CA ASP A 282 -14.99 16.16 -15.14
C ASP A 282 -14.21 15.60 -13.94
N TYR A 283 -13.63 14.41 -14.05
CA TYR A 283 -12.82 13.79 -13.01
C TYR A 283 -11.71 12.94 -13.64
N ASP A 284 -10.63 12.77 -12.89
CA ASP A 284 -9.47 12.03 -13.37
C ASP A 284 -9.61 10.53 -13.09
N ILE A 285 -9.29 9.75 -14.11
CA ILE A 285 -9.24 8.29 -14.07
C ILE A 285 -7.91 7.81 -14.65
N ASP A 286 -7.30 6.79 -14.05
CA ASP A 286 -6.01 6.22 -14.48
C ASP A 286 -6.15 4.87 -15.21
N GLY A 287 -7.38 4.38 -15.34
CA GLY A 287 -7.68 3.13 -16.00
C GLY A 287 -9.10 2.64 -15.76
N VAL A 288 -9.28 1.34 -15.89
CA VAL A 288 -10.49 0.59 -15.57
C VAL A 288 -10.15 -0.48 -14.54
N VAL A 289 -11.02 -0.68 -13.56
CA VAL A 289 -10.96 -1.86 -12.70
C VAL A 289 -11.96 -2.90 -13.23
N PHE A 290 -11.46 -4.10 -13.51
CA PHE A 290 -12.28 -5.26 -13.81
C PHE A 290 -12.28 -6.18 -12.60
N LYS A 291 -13.47 -6.53 -12.12
CA LYS A 291 -13.67 -7.41 -10.98
C LYS A 291 -14.58 -8.56 -11.43
N LEU A 292 -14.22 -9.81 -11.11
CA LEU A 292 -15.11 -10.95 -11.34
C LEU A 292 -16.45 -10.69 -10.64
N ASP A 293 -17.56 -10.68 -11.36
CA ASP A 293 -18.85 -10.23 -10.79
C ASP A 293 -19.38 -11.22 -9.73
N ARG A 294 -19.07 -12.51 -9.88
CA ARG A 294 -19.53 -13.59 -8.99
C ARG A 294 -18.79 -13.60 -7.65
N ILE A 295 -19.47 -13.21 -6.57
CA ILE A 295 -18.90 -13.04 -5.23
C ILE A 295 -18.43 -14.37 -4.62
N ASP A 296 -19.18 -15.44 -4.82
CA ASP A 296 -18.81 -16.80 -4.39
C ASP A 296 -17.48 -17.26 -5.03
N LEU A 297 -17.27 -16.92 -6.30
CA LEU A 297 -16.02 -17.20 -7.00
C LEU A 297 -14.87 -16.28 -6.58
N GLN A 298 -15.17 -15.03 -6.20
CA GLN A 298 -14.17 -14.14 -5.57
C GLN A 298 -13.63 -14.75 -4.27
N GLN A 299 -14.52 -15.29 -3.43
CA GLN A 299 -14.14 -15.96 -2.18
C GLN A 299 -13.29 -17.21 -2.45
N ALA A 300 -13.66 -18.03 -3.44
CA ALA A 300 -12.90 -19.21 -3.83
C ALA A 300 -11.50 -18.87 -4.37
N LEU A 301 -11.35 -17.78 -5.12
CA LEU A 301 -10.04 -17.31 -5.61
C LEU A 301 -9.19 -16.68 -4.51
N GLY A 302 -9.82 -16.01 -3.54
CA GLY A 302 -9.15 -15.36 -2.42
C GLY A 302 -8.23 -14.22 -2.84
N THR A 303 -7.24 -13.94 -1.99
CA THR A 303 -6.29 -12.83 -2.16
C THR A 303 -4.85 -13.32 -2.03
N THR A 304 -3.91 -12.54 -2.55
CA THR A 304 -2.50 -12.63 -2.16
C THR A 304 -2.28 -11.81 -0.87
N SER A 305 -1.03 -11.66 -0.43
CA SER A 305 -0.68 -10.74 0.66
C SER A 305 -0.96 -9.26 0.35
N HIS A 306 -1.12 -8.90 -0.93
CA HIS A 306 -1.18 -7.49 -1.36
C HIS A 306 -2.38 -7.13 -2.24
N HIS A 307 -2.97 -8.09 -2.95
CA HIS A 307 -4.05 -7.82 -3.92
C HIS A 307 -5.01 -9.01 -4.08
N PRO A 308 -6.29 -8.77 -4.41
CA PRO A 308 -7.24 -9.83 -4.74
C PRO A 308 -6.87 -10.53 -6.05
N ARG A 309 -7.11 -11.85 -6.14
CA ARG A 309 -6.87 -12.61 -7.39
C ARG A 309 -8.00 -12.45 -8.43
N TRP A 310 -9.13 -11.91 -7.98
CA TRP A 310 -10.37 -11.77 -8.74
C TRP A 310 -10.60 -10.36 -9.30
N ALA A 311 -9.66 -9.43 -9.11
CA ALA A 311 -9.74 -8.08 -9.66
C ALA A 311 -8.40 -7.59 -10.23
N ILE A 312 -8.46 -6.78 -11.28
CA ILE A 312 -7.29 -6.20 -11.94
C ILE A 312 -7.55 -4.76 -12.39
N ALA A 313 -6.53 -3.90 -12.26
CA ALA A 313 -6.55 -2.55 -12.78
C ALA A 313 -5.88 -2.50 -14.17
N ARG A 314 -6.67 -2.35 -15.23
CA ARG A 314 -6.17 -2.08 -16.58
C ARG A 314 -5.89 -0.58 -16.72
N LYS A 315 -4.62 -0.19 -16.72
CA LYS A 315 -4.24 1.23 -16.80
C LYS A 315 -4.30 1.76 -18.23
N PHE A 316 -4.70 3.03 -18.38
CA PHE A 316 -4.51 3.73 -19.64
C PHE A 316 -3.01 3.93 -19.91
N PRO A 317 -2.61 4.04 -21.20
CA PRO A 317 -1.26 4.46 -21.53
C PRO A 317 -0.93 5.76 -20.78
N ALA A 318 0.19 5.77 -20.07
CA ALA A 318 0.64 6.96 -19.36
C ALA A 318 0.86 8.09 -20.39
N GLN A 319 0.46 9.32 -20.05
CA GLN A 319 0.77 10.47 -20.88
C GLN A 319 2.30 10.60 -21.02
N GLU A 320 2.74 10.69 -22.27
CA GLU A 320 4.13 10.88 -22.65
C GLU A 320 4.37 12.35 -23.00
N ALA A 321 5.49 12.89 -22.56
CA ALA A 321 5.92 14.23 -22.94
C ALA A 321 7.38 14.23 -23.40
N LEU A 322 7.71 15.14 -24.30
CA LEU A 322 9.08 15.36 -24.74
C LEU A 322 9.79 16.36 -23.82
N THR A 323 11.01 16.04 -23.44
CA THR A 323 11.89 16.97 -22.73
C THR A 323 13.36 16.70 -23.07
N VAL A 324 14.26 17.55 -22.57
CA VAL A 324 15.70 17.46 -22.80
C VAL A 324 16.40 17.00 -21.52
N VAL A 325 17.36 16.08 -21.64
CA VAL A 325 18.27 15.71 -20.55
C VAL A 325 19.32 16.80 -20.38
N GLU A 326 19.24 17.57 -19.31
CA GLU A 326 20.15 18.69 -19.04
C GLU A 326 21.44 18.23 -18.35
N ALA A 327 21.34 17.22 -17.49
CA ALA A 327 22.49 16.59 -16.84
C ALA A 327 22.16 15.15 -16.44
N ILE A 328 23.19 14.33 -16.23
CA ILE A 328 23.06 13.02 -15.59
C ILE A 328 23.95 13.03 -14.35
N GLU A 329 23.32 12.92 -13.18
CA GLU A 329 23.99 12.89 -11.89
C GLU A 329 24.03 11.47 -11.34
N PHE A 330 24.98 11.21 -10.44
CA PHE A 330 25.17 9.91 -9.81
C PHE A 330 24.85 10.00 -8.33
N GLN A 331 23.74 9.37 -7.93
CA GLN A 331 23.35 9.29 -6.53
C GLN A 331 23.95 8.05 -5.88
N VAL A 332 24.47 8.19 -4.66
CA VAL A 332 25.04 7.08 -3.89
C VAL A 332 24.01 6.68 -2.83
N GLY A 333 23.42 5.51 -2.99
CA GLY A 333 22.43 4.96 -2.06
C GLY A 333 23.06 4.34 -0.80
N ARG A 334 22.20 3.87 0.12
CA ARG A 334 22.58 3.25 1.41
C ARG A 334 23.67 2.20 1.31
N THR A 335 23.53 1.27 0.37
CA THR A 335 24.45 0.13 0.19
C THR A 335 25.61 0.46 -0.75
N GLY A 336 25.89 1.76 -0.93
CA GLY A 336 26.90 2.26 -1.85
C GLY A 336 26.50 2.22 -3.32
N ALA A 337 25.32 1.70 -3.67
CA ALA A 337 24.81 1.63 -5.04
C ALA A 337 24.87 3.02 -5.71
N ILE A 338 25.52 3.10 -6.87
CA ILE A 338 25.62 4.32 -7.65
C ILE A 338 24.55 4.28 -8.74
N THR A 339 23.52 5.09 -8.56
CA THR A 339 22.37 5.16 -9.45
C THR A 339 22.45 6.41 -10.32
N PRO A 340 22.47 6.26 -11.66
CA PRO A 340 22.36 7.40 -12.56
C PRO A 340 20.93 7.98 -12.52
N VAL A 341 20.84 9.30 -12.46
CA VAL A 341 19.60 10.06 -12.48
C VAL A 341 19.70 11.16 -13.51
N ALA A 342 18.74 11.19 -14.44
CA ALA A 342 18.64 12.25 -15.43
C ALA A 342 17.95 13.48 -14.79
N ASN A 343 18.63 14.62 -14.83
CA ASN A 343 18.01 15.93 -14.63
C ASN A 343 17.44 16.37 -15.98
N LEU A 344 16.15 16.64 -15.97
CA LEU A 344 15.37 16.96 -17.15
C LEU A 344 14.97 18.42 -17.11
N ARG A 345 14.92 19.04 -18.29
CA ARG A 345 14.22 20.32 -18.41
C ARG A 345 12.78 20.12 -17.89
N PRO A 346 12.30 20.97 -16.95
CA PRO A 346 10.98 20.77 -16.36
C PRO A 346 9.88 20.67 -17.43
N VAL A 347 9.13 19.57 -17.39
CA VAL A 347 8.04 19.28 -18.34
C VAL A 347 6.78 18.82 -17.60
N GLN A 348 5.60 19.19 -18.09
CA GLN A 348 4.34 18.71 -17.52
C GLN A 348 4.00 17.32 -18.08
N VAL A 349 3.80 16.34 -17.19
CA VAL A 349 3.41 14.97 -17.55
C VAL A 349 2.30 14.52 -16.61
N ALA A 350 1.09 14.27 -17.12
CA ALA A 350 -0.07 13.86 -16.31
C ALA A 350 -0.27 14.75 -15.07
N GLY A 351 -0.33 16.07 -15.28
CA GLY A 351 -0.59 17.07 -14.22
C GLY A 351 0.53 17.25 -13.19
N ALA A 352 1.73 16.70 -13.40
CA ALA A 352 2.88 16.93 -12.53
C ALA A 352 4.08 17.43 -13.33
N THR A 353 4.81 18.38 -12.76
CA THR A 353 6.10 18.81 -13.30
C THR A 353 7.15 17.75 -13.02
N VAL A 354 7.66 17.13 -14.08
CA VAL A 354 8.78 16.19 -14.04
C VAL A 354 10.05 16.95 -14.37
N SER A 355 11.00 16.95 -13.44
CA SER A 355 12.35 17.53 -13.62
C SER A 355 13.47 16.51 -13.40
N ARG A 356 13.13 15.29 -12.97
CA ARG A 356 14.09 14.21 -12.71
C ARG A 356 13.50 12.85 -13.08
N ALA A 357 14.32 11.97 -13.63
CA ALA A 357 13.96 10.58 -13.89
C ALA A 357 15.11 9.62 -13.55
N SER A 358 14.80 8.49 -12.93
CA SER A 358 15.81 7.46 -12.64
C SER A 358 16.20 6.74 -13.94
N LEU A 359 17.49 6.45 -14.09
CA LEU A 359 18.01 5.59 -15.17
C LEU A 359 18.31 4.17 -14.66
N HIS A 360 17.87 3.84 -13.44
CA HIS A 360 18.01 2.55 -12.75
C HIS A 360 19.45 2.12 -12.48
N ASN A 361 20.23 1.83 -13.53
CA ASN A 361 21.64 1.41 -13.45
C ASN A 361 22.37 1.73 -14.77
N PHE A 362 23.68 1.52 -14.79
CA PHE A 362 24.50 1.85 -15.97
C PHE A 362 24.24 0.95 -17.17
N ASP A 363 23.78 -0.30 -16.96
CA ASP A 363 23.45 -1.19 -18.06
C ASP A 363 22.15 -0.73 -18.75
N GLU A 364 21.15 -0.28 -18.00
CA GLU A 364 19.91 0.32 -18.50
C GLU A 364 20.16 1.67 -19.19
N LEU A 365 21.05 2.51 -18.62
CA LEU A 365 21.51 3.74 -19.26
C LEU A 365 22.12 3.45 -20.64
N ARG A 366 23.04 2.47 -20.73
CA ARG A 366 23.66 2.06 -21.99
C ARG A 366 22.64 1.45 -22.96
N ARG A 367 21.71 0.62 -22.46
CA ARG A 367 20.65 0.01 -23.28
C ARG A 367 19.74 1.05 -23.93
N LYS A 368 19.36 2.09 -23.19
CA LYS A 368 18.57 3.23 -23.69
C LYS A 368 19.42 4.28 -24.42
N ASP A 369 20.75 4.17 -24.36
CA ASP A 369 21.75 5.12 -24.89
C ASP A 369 21.42 6.58 -24.55
N VAL A 370 21.07 6.85 -23.29
CA VAL A 370 20.70 8.21 -22.84
C VAL A 370 21.95 9.05 -22.63
N ARG A 371 22.03 10.22 -23.27
CA ARG A 371 23.15 11.15 -23.17
C ARG A 371 22.69 12.53 -22.72
N VAL A 372 23.62 13.31 -22.18
CA VAL A 372 23.37 14.73 -21.89
C VAL A 372 23.08 15.48 -23.20
N GLY A 373 22.04 16.30 -23.20
CA GLY A 373 21.52 17.04 -24.34
C GLY A 373 20.49 16.29 -25.19
N ASP A 374 20.27 14.99 -24.95
CA ASP A 374 19.28 14.23 -25.72
C ASP A 374 17.85 14.73 -25.47
N THR A 375 17.05 14.72 -26.54
CA THR A 375 15.60 14.82 -26.41
C THR A 375 15.02 13.44 -26.11
N VAL A 376 14.28 13.32 -25.01
CA VAL A 376 13.74 12.07 -24.49
C VAL A 376 12.23 12.13 -24.36
N ILE A 377 11.59 10.99 -24.57
CA ILE A 377 10.20 10.77 -24.19
C ILE A 377 10.16 10.33 -22.73
N VAL A 378 9.41 11.06 -21.92
CA VAL A 378 9.24 10.80 -20.48
C VAL A 378 7.77 10.55 -20.20
N ARG A 379 7.51 9.56 -19.35
CA ARG A 379 6.17 9.27 -18.83
C ARG A 379 6.22 9.08 -17.33
N ARG A 380 5.05 9.04 -16.69
CA ARG A 380 4.91 8.64 -15.29
C ARG A 380 4.45 7.19 -15.22
N ALA A 381 5.38 6.27 -14.94
CA ALA A 381 5.07 4.87 -14.72
C ALA A 381 4.13 4.72 -13.50
N GLY A 382 3.00 4.05 -13.73
CA GLY A 382 1.94 3.92 -12.73
C GLY A 382 1.41 5.26 -12.20
N GLU A 383 1.58 6.35 -12.95
CA GLU A 383 1.23 7.74 -12.59
C GLU A 383 1.98 8.32 -11.37
N VAL A 384 3.06 7.68 -10.92
CA VAL A 384 3.84 8.15 -9.77
C VAL A 384 5.29 8.43 -10.15
N ILE A 385 5.97 7.46 -10.75
CA ILE A 385 7.44 7.47 -10.91
C ILE A 385 7.80 7.91 -12.34
N PRO A 386 8.54 9.01 -12.53
CA PRO A 386 9.00 9.41 -13.86
C PRO A 386 10.01 8.41 -14.44
N GLU A 387 9.79 8.02 -15.70
CA GLU A 387 10.65 7.10 -16.46
C GLU A 387 10.94 7.69 -17.84
N ILE A 388 12.21 7.63 -18.28
CA ILE A 388 12.58 7.86 -19.68
C ILE A 388 12.23 6.60 -20.48
N VAL A 389 11.31 6.72 -21.44
CA VAL A 389 10.86 5.62 -22.29
C VAL A 389 11.91 5.31 -23.35
N ARG A 390 12.29 6.34 -24.13
CA ARG A 390 13.29 6.25 -25.19
C ARG A 390 13.87 7.62 -25.52
N VAL A 391 15.04 7.61 -26.15
CA VAL A 391 15.69 8.77 -26.76
C VAL A 391 15.15 8.97 -28.19
N LEU A 392 14.98 10.22 -28.61
CA LEU A 392 14.79 10.57 -30.01
C LEU A 392 16.16 10.80 -30.66
N ALA A 393 16.72 9.75 -31.25
CA ALA A 393 18.08 9.77 -31.82
C ALA A 393 18.25 10.80 -32.94
N GLU A 394 17.17 11.07 -33.68
CA GLU A 394 17.10 12.06 -34.75
C GLU A 394 17.27 13.51 -34.25
N HIS A 395 17.03 13.77 -32.96
CA HIS A 395 17.19 15.07 -32.32
C HIS A 395 18.48 15.18 -31.49
N ARG A 396 19.36 14.17 -31.56
CA ARG A 396 20.59 14.13 -30.78
C ARG A 396 21.56 15.24 -31.21
N PRO A 397 22.05 16.08 -30.28
CA PRO A 397 23.08 17.06 -30.59
C PRO A 397 24.36 16.41 -31.12
N LEU A 398 25.00 17.07 -32.09
CA LEU A 398 26.31 16.66 -32.60
C LEU A 398 27.36 16.75 -31.48
N GLY A 399 28.07 15.65 -31.24
CA GLY A 399 29.12 15.58 -30.20
C GLY A 399 28.68 15.03 -28.84
N SER A 400 27.41 14.62 -28.66
CA SER A 400 26.95 13.98 -27.42
C SER A 400 27.72 12.69 -27.13
N LYS A 401 28.35 12.61 -25.95
CA LYS A 401 29.16 11.46 -25.52
C LYS A 401 28.33 10.49 -24.66
N PRO A 402 28.56 9.17 -24.77
CA PRO A 402 28.01 8.19 -23.82
C PRO A 402 28.42 8.52 -22.39
N VAL A 403 27.54 8.23 -21.43
CA VAL A 403 27.83 8.39 -20.01
C VAL A 403 28.38 7.09 -19.45
N GLU A 404 29.61 7.15 -18.94
CA GLU A 404 30.28 6.01 -18.31
C GLU A 404 30.10 6.02 -16.78
N PRO A 405 30.16 4.85 -16.13
CA PRO A 405 30.22 4.77 -14.68
C PRO A 405 31.43 5.55 -14.13
N PRO A 406 31.26 6.30 -13.03
CA PRO A 406 32.39 6.97 -12.41
C PRO A 406 33.34 5.93 -11.81
N THR A 407 34.65 6.12 -11.98
CA THR A 407 35.67 5.25 -11.37
C THR A 407 35.85 5.52 -9.87
N HIS A 408 35.47 6.72 -9.42
CA HIS A 408 35.53 7.15 -8.03
C HIS A 408 34.17 7.71 -7.59
N CYS A 409 33.81 7.44 -6.34
CA CYS A 409 32.55 7.85 -5.76
C CYS A 409 32.42 9.38 -5.80
N PRO A 410 31.33 9.94 -6.35
CA PRO A 410 31.17 11.39 -6.49
C PRO A 410 31.02 12.12 -5.14
N VAL A 411 30.83 11.38 -4.04
CA VAL A 411 30.64 11.94 -2.71
C VAL A 411 31.90 11.85 -1.84
N CYS A 412 32.54 10.67 -1.79
CA CYS A 412 33.69 10.44 -0.88
C CYS A 412 35.01 10.18 -1.60
N GLY A 413 35.02 10.12 -2.94
CA GLY A 413 36.22 9.88 -3.74
C GLY A 413 36.77 8.44 -3.69
N ALA A 414 36.16 7.53 -2.93
CA ALA A 414 36.60 6.13 -2.89
C ALA A 414 36.34 5.39 -4.19
N GLU A 415 37.08 4.30 -4.43
CA GLU A 415 36.94 3.50 -5.65
C GLU A 415 35.51 2.95 -5.82
N VAL A 416 35.05 2.97 -7.07
CA VAL A 416 33.77 2.36 -7.45
C VAL A 416 34.02 0.96 -7.97
N LEU A 417 33.48 -0.03 -7.27
CA LEU A 417 33.62 -1.44 -7.60
C LEU A 417 32.31 -1.97 -8.18
N ARG A 418 32.40 -2.83 -9.17
CA ARG A 418 31.29 -3.66 -9.66
C ARG A 418 31.61 -5.11 -9.28
N PRO A 419 31.03 -5.66 -8.19
CA PRO A 419 31.30 -7.03 -7.77
C PRO A 419 30.99 -8.03 -8.89
N GLU A 420 31.71 -9.14 -8.92
CA GLU A 420 31.53 -10.19 -9.91
C GLU A 420 30.11 -10.78 -9.81
N GLY A 421 29.39 -10.84 -10.94
CA GLY A 421 27.99 -11.28 -10.99
C GLY A 421 26.95 -10.19 -10.68
N GLU A 422 27.35 -8.97 -10.31
CA GLU A 422 26.42 -7.86 -10.05
C GLU A 422 26.28 -6.87 -11.22
N VAL A 423 25.07 -6.33 -11.37
CA VAL A 423 24.74 -5.27 -12.34
C VAL A 423 25.09 -3.87 -11.82
N ILE A 424 25.11 -3.71 -10.49
CA ILE A 424 25.15 -2.40 -9.84
C ILE A 424 26.59 -2.04 -9.44
N ALA A 425 27.06 -0.88 -9.89
CA ALA A 425 28.33 -0.30 -9.44
C ALA A 425 28.16 0.33 -8.05
N ARG A 426 29.17 0.20 -7.18
CA ARG A 426 29.07 0.55 -5.76
C ARG A 426 30.30 1.30 -5.26
N CYS A 427 30.05 2.28 -4.40
CA CYS A 427 31.08 2.93 -3.59
C CYS A 427 31.64 1.95 -2.55
N SER A 428 32.95 1.71 -2.58
CA SER A 428 33.65 0.77 -1.68
C SER A 428 33.82 1.27 -0.23
N ALA A 429 33.67 2.57 0.01
CA ALA A 429 33.94 3.18 1.32
C ALA A 429 32.97 2.81 2.47
N GLY A 430 31.87 2.10 2.20
CA GLY A 430 30.90 1.74 3.24
C GLY A 430 30.48 2.93 4.14
N LEU A 431 30.56 2.75 5.46
CA LEU A 431 30.24 3.76 6.47
C LEU A 431 31.16 5.00 6.45
N TRP A 432 32.32 4.94 5.81
CA TRP A 432 33.15 6.15 5.63
C TRP A 432 32.48 7.15 4.67
N CYS A 433 31.71 6.65 3.70
CA CYS A 433 30.99 7.50 2.75
C CYS A 433 29.87 8.29 3.45
N PRO A 434 29.89 9.64 3.43
CA PRO A 434 28.83 10.45 4.02
C PRO A 434 27.44 10.16 3.46
N ALA A 435 27.34 9.87 2.15
CA ALA A 435 26.06 9.52 1.52
C ALA A 435 25.50 8.19 2.04
N GLN A 436 26.34 7.16 2.20
CA GLN A 436 25.91 5.89 2.78
C GLN A 436 25.45 6.09 4.23
N ARG A 437 26.17 6.90 5.02
CA ARG A 437 25.74 7.25 6.39
C ARG A 437 24.38 7.93 6.41
N LYS A 438 24.20 9.01 5.63
CA LYS A 438 22.92 9.74 5.53
C LYS A 438 21.76 8.80 5.19
N GLU A 439 21.95 7.95 4.18
CA GLU A 439 20.94 6.96 3.77
C GLU A 439 20.70 5.85 4.80
N THR A 440 21.73 5.40 5.52
CA THR A 440 21.58 4.44 6.62
C THR A 440 20.76 5.02 7.76
N ILE A 441 21.03 6.27 8.15
CA ILE A 441 20.25 6.96 9.19
C ILE A 441 18.80 7.20 8.72
N ARG A 442 18.59 7.60 7.46
CA ARG A 442 17.24 7.76 6.87
C ARG A 442 16.46 6.45 6.91
N HIS A 443 17.09 5.35 6.51
CA HIS A 443 16.47 4.03 6.54
C HIS A 443 16.12 3.60 7.97
N PHE A 444 17.07 3.76 8.90
CA PHE A 444 16.89 3.45 10.32
C PHE A 444 15.71 4.22 10.93
N ALA A 445 15.60 5.51 10.62
CA ALA A 445 14.53 6.40 11.10
C ALA A 445 13.18 6.19 10.41
N SER A 446 13.13 5.44 9.29
CA SER A 446 11.93 5.33 8.46
C SER A 446 10.74 4.69 9.19
N ARG A 447 9.52 4.96 8.71
CA ARG A 447 8.26 4.50 9.31
C ARG A 447 8.18 2.97 9.52
N ARG A 448 8.79 2.19 8.62
CA ARG A 448 8.81 0.71 8.71
C ARG A 448 9.96 0.17 9.56
N ALA A 449 10.96 1.00 9.86
CA ALA A 449 12.11 0.68 10.70
C ALA A 449 11.86 1.10 12.15
N LEU A 450 12.49 2.17 12.67
CA LEU A 450 12.31 2.60 14.07
C LEU A 450 11.27 3.73 14.22
N ASP A 451 10.72 4.24 13.10
CA ASP A 451 9.68 5.28 13.06
C ASP A 451 9.99 6.52 13.91
N ILE A 452 11.15 7.13 13.65
CA ILE A 452 11.58 8.34 14.36
C ILE A 452 10.94 9.56 13.69
N GLN A 453 9.73 9.88 14.13
CA GLN A 453 8.98 11.04 13.66
C GLN A 453 9.74 12.35 13.91
N GLY A 454 9.74 13.25 12.91
CA GLY A 454 10.44 14.54 12.97
C GLY A 454 11.89 14.50 12.47
N LEU A 455 12.50 13.32 12.30
CA LEU A 455 13.84 13.16 11.76
C LEU A 455 13.82 13.14 10.21
N GLY A 456 13.60 14.30 9.60
CA GLY A 456 13.52 14.44 8.14
C GLY A 456 14.89 14.47 7.43
N GLU A 457 14.89 14.24 6.11
CA GLU A 457 16.10 14.17 5.27
C GLU A 457 17.07 15.33 5.47
N ARG A 458 16.56 16.58 5.47
CA ARG A 458 17.39 17.79 5.64
C ARG A 458 18.04 17.88 7.02
N LEU A 459 17.35 17.39 8.05
CA LEU A 459 17.89 17.38 9.40
C LEU A 459 18.98 16.32 9.52
N ILE A 460 18.73 15.11 8.99
CA ILE A 460 19.73 14.05 8.92
C ILE A 460 20.99 14.53 8.20
N ASP A 461 20.83 15.22 7.06
CA ASP A 461 21.96 15.76 6.32
C ASP A 461 22.81 16.68 7.18
N ARG A 462 22.17 17.63 7.87
CA ARG A 462 22.84 18.56 8.78
C ARG A 462 23.53 17.85 9.94
N LEU A 463 22.86 16.89 10.58
CA LEU A 463 23.43 16.13 11.71
C LEU A 463 24.67 15.34 11.30
N VAL A 464 24.66 14.74 10.10
CA VAL A 464 25.80 14.02 9.56
C VAL A 464 26.90 14.97 9.10
N ASP A 465 26.56 16.09 8.46
CA ASP A 465 27.52 17.09 7.97
C ASP A 465 28.25 17.83 9.11
N LEU A 466 27.54 18.09 10.22
CA LEU A 466 28.14 18.61 11.46
C LEU A 466 28.95 17.53 12.23
N GLY A 467 28.85 16.27 11.81
CA GLY A 467 29.52 15.15 12.44
C GLY A 467 28.95 14.75 13.81
N TRP A 468 27.76 15.24 14.16
CA TRP A 468 27.03 14.91 15.38
C TRP A 468 26.46 13.49 15.34
N VAL A 469 26.14 13.00 14.14
CA VAL A 469 25.65 11.63 13.90
C VAL A 469 26.51 10.97 12.84
N ARG A 470 27.17 9.87 13.21
CA ARG A 470 28.02 9.05 12.32
C ARG A 470 27.42 7.67 12.14
N GLU A 471 26.73 7.17 13.14
CA GLU A 471 26.03 5.89 13.14
C GLU A 471 24.66 6.02 13.84
N PRO A 472 23.75 5.04 13.68
CA PRO A 472 22.42 5.11 14.29
C PRO A 472 22.41 5.30 15.81
N ALA A 473 23.39 4.74 16.52
CA ALA A 473 23.48 4.86 17.98
C ALA A 473 23.69 6.30 18.45
N ASP A 474 24.36 7.15 17.65
CA ASP A 474 24.62 8.55 18.01
C ASP A 474 23.32 9.36 18.15
N LEU A 475 22.24 8.97 17.48
CA LEU A 475 20.93 9.63 17.59
C LEU A 475 20.46 9.70 19.05
N TYR A 476 20.73 8.65 19.83
CA TYR A 476 20.34 8.54 21.22
C TYR A 476 21.23 9.34 22.18
N THR A 477 22.30 9.96 21.67
CA THR A 477 23.19 10.85 22.45
C THR A 477 22.90 12.33 22.20
N LEU A 478 22.00 12.64 21.25
CA LEU A 478 21.61 14.01 20.95
C LEU A 478 20.91 14.66 22.15
N GLN A 479 21.18 15.94 22.33
CA GLN A 479 20.65 16.74 23.44
C GLN A 479 19.68 17.78 22.88
N GLN A 480 18.62 18.08 23.63
CA GLN A 480 17.63 19.07 23.20
C GLN A 480 18.25 20.44 22.94
N ALA A 481 19.18 20.88 23.81
CA ALA A 481 19.81 22.20 23.72
C ALA A 481 20.57 22.38 22.39
N GLN A 482 21.43 21.43 22.02
CA GLN A 482 22.17 21.49 20.74
C GLN A 482 21.24 21.46 19.52
N LEU A 483 20.13 20.71 19.61
CA LEU A 483 19.15 20.61 18.54
C LEU A 483 18.36 21.91 18.35
N ALA A 484 18.07 22.63 19.43
CA ALA A 484 17.37 23.92 19.41
C ALA A 484 18.19 25.04 18.78
N GLU A 485 19.52 24.91 18.71
CA GLU A 485 20.42 25.88 18.05
C GLU A 485 20.41 25.78 16.52
N LEU A 486 19.86 24.68 15.96
CA LEU A 486 19.83 24.50 14.52
C LEU A 486 18.82 25.45 13.86
N GLU A 487 19.20 26.06 12.74
CA GLU A 487 18.31 26.94 11.97
C GLU A 487 17.02 26.18 11.57
N ARG A 488 15.85 26.73 11.94
CA ARG A 488 14.49 26.15 11.78
C ARG A 488 14.14 25.02 12.75
N MET A 489 14.92 24.85 13.82
CA MET A 489 14.55 24.08 15.01
C MET A 489 14.34 25.07 16.16
N GLY A 490 13.25 24.93 16.90
CA GLY A 490 13.04 25.62 18.18
C GLY A 490 12.93 24.62 19.32
N ASP A 491 12.86 25.10 20.56
CA ASP A 491 12.83 24.26 21.76
C ASP A 491 11.76 23.16 21.72
N LYS A 492 10.58 23.50 21.19
CA LYS A 492 9.46 22.55 21.07
C LYS A 492 9.72 21.46 20.02
N SER A 493 10.26 21.81 18.85
CA SER A 493 10.56 20.81 17.81
C SER A 493 11.73 19.92 18.24
N ALA A 494 12.72 20.49 18.93
CA ALA A 494 13.83 19.74 19.52
C ALA A 494 13.32 18.76 20.59
N ALA A 495 12.45 19.20 21.49
CA ALA A 495 11.82 18.34 22.50
C ALA A 495 11.07 17.17 21.85
N ASN A 496 10.22 17.47 20.86
CA ASN A 496 9.43 16.46 20.15
C ASN A 496 10.32 15.42 19.47
N LEU A 497 11.43 15.84 18.85
CA LEU A 497 12.39 14.93 18.23
C LEU A 497 13.08 14.04 19.27
N ILE A 498 13.54 14.61 20.38
CA ILE A 498 14.16 13.81 21.47
C ILE A 498 13.14 12.80 22.02
N SER A 499 11.89 13.19 22.23
CA SER A 499 10.83 12.26 22.64
C SER A 499 10.57 11.16 21.60
N ALA A 500 10.60 11.49 20.31
CA ALA A 500 10.45 10.49 19.24
C ALA A 500 11.64 9.52 19.19
N ILE A 501 12.87 10.01 19.37
CA ILE A 501 14.08 9.18 19.47
C ILE A 501 13.98 8.26 20.69
N GLU A 502 13.62 8.78 21.86
CA GLU A 502 13.51 7.97 23.08
C GLU A 502 12.43 6.89 22.95
N ARG A 503 11.26 7.25 22.40
CA ARG A 503 10.18 6.29 22.14
C ARG A 503 10.61 5.18 21.18
N SER A 504 11.49 5.49 20.21
CA SER A 504 11.96 4.50 19.24
C SER A 504 12.83 3.39 19.85
N LYS A 505 13.33 3.58 21.09
CA LYS A 505 14.03 2.51 21.83
C LYS A 505 13.16 1.29 22.05
N GLU A 506 11.84 1.47 22.19
CA GLU A 506 10.89 0.36 22.23
C GLU A 506 10.54 -0.08 20.81
N THR A 507 11.04 -1.25 20.39
CA THR A 507 10.79 -1.77 19.05
C THR A 507 10.50 -3.27 19.05
N THR A 508 10.40 -3.86 17.87
CA THR A 508 10.33 -5.31 17.68
C THR A 508 11.59 -5.83 17.00
N LEU A 509 11.94 -7.10 17.23
CA LEU A 509 13.11 -7.73 16.60
C LEU A 509 13.06 -7.62 15.06
N ALA A 510 11.88 -7.84 14.46
CA ALA A 510 11.68 -7.71 13.02
C ALA A 510 12.00 -6.29 12.51
N ARG A 511 11.53 -5.25 13.22
CA ARG A 511 11.79 -3.86 12.86
C ARG A 511 13.25 -3.49 13.02
N LEU A 512 13.91 -3.99 14.07
CA LEU A 512 15.34 -3.80 14.27
C LEU A 512 16.17 -4.46 13.16
N ILE A 513 15.93 -5.74 12.85
CA ILE A 513 16.63 -6.46 11.77
C ILE A 513 16.48 -5.70 10.45
N TYR A 514 15.26 -5.23 10.15
CA TYR A 514 15.01 -4.41 8.98
C TYR A 514 15.82 -3.10 9.02
N ALA A 515 15.85 -2.41 10.17
CA ALA A 515 16.53 -1.13 10.36
C ALA A 515 18.06 -1.20 10.26
N LEU A 516 18.66 -2.34 10.60
CA LEU A 516 20.11 -2.58 10.40
C LEU A 516 20.51 -2.48 8.92
N GLY A 517 19.54 -2.58 8.00
CA GLY A 517 19.77 -2.31 6.58
C GLY A 517 20.59 -3.37 5.87
N ILE A 518 20.62 -4.59 6.42
CA ILE A 518 21.31 -5.76 5.87
C ILE A 518 20.89 -5.98 4.42
N ARG A 519 21.87 -6.27 3.56
CA ARG A 519 21.64 -6.41 2.13
C ARG A 519 20.71 -7.58 1.83
N GLU A 520 19.79 -7.40 0.87
CA GLU A 520 18.71 -8.33 0.50
C GLU A 520 17.68 -8.63 1.61
N VAL A 521 17.84 -8.07 2.81
CA VAL A 521 16.90 -8.26 3.91
C VAL A 521 15.85 -7.16 3.88
N GLY A 522 14.73 -7.46 3.22
CA GLY A 522 13.53 -6.62 3.26
C GLY A 522 12.70 -6.84 4.52
N GLU A 523 11.58 -6.11 4.63
CA GLU A 523 10.65 -6.20 5.77
C GLU A 523 10.13 -7.63 6.00
N THR A 524 9.73 -8.32 4.92
CA THR A 524 9.24 -9.71 5.00
C THR A 524 10.33 -10.65 5.51
N THR A 525 11.55 -10.54 4.98
CA THR A 525 12.68 -11.36 5.40
C THR A 525 13.04 -11.09 6.86
N ALA A 526 13.04 -9.82 7.29
CA ALA A 526 13.29 -9.44 8.67
C ALA A 526 12.25 -10.02 9.64
N ARG A 527 10.97 -10.03 9.25
CA ARG A 527 9.90 -10.68 10.02
C ARG A 527 10.12 -12.19 10.13
N LEU A 528 10.40 -12.87 9.02
CA LEU A 528 10.63 -14.32 9.01
C LEU A 528 11.86 -14.72 9.85
N LEU A 529 12.92 -13.90 9.80
CA LEU A 529 14.08 -14.07 10.67
C LEU A 529 13.70 -13.91 12.15
N ALA A 530 12.94 -12.87 12.49
CA ALA A 530 12.48 -12.65 13.87
C ALA A 530 11.51 -13.73 14.40
N GLU A 531 10.79 -14.41 13.51
CA GLU A 531 9.94 -15.56 13.86
C GLU A 531 10.77 -16.83 14.08
N ARG A 532 11.87 -17.01 13.32
CA ARG A 532 12.76 -18.18 13.45
C ARG A 532 13.71 -18.07 14.63
N PHE A 533 14.27 -16.88 14.86
CA PHE A 533 15.30 -16.62 15.87
C PHE A 533 14.67 -15.84 17.03
N PRO A 534 14.68 -16.40 18.27
CA PRO A 534 14.04 -15.79 19.43
C PRO A 534 14.55 -14.39 19.78
N ASP A 535 15.82 -14.12 19.46
CA ASP A 535 16.51 -12.88 19.77
C ASP A 535 17.58 -12.56 18.71
N LEU A 536 18.19 -11.38 18.84
CA LEU A 536 19.25 -10.94 17.95
C LEU A 536 20.53 -11.76 18.15
N GLU A 537 20.85 -12.18 19.37
CA GLU A 537 22.05 -12.94 19.70
C GLU A 537 22.09 -14.27 18.94
N GLU A 538 20.97 -15.00 18.86
CA GLU A 538 20.88 -16.25 18.11
C GLU A 538 21.07 -16.01 16.61
N LEU A 539 20.48 -14.95 16.07
CA LEU A 539 20.67 -14.58 14.67
C LEU A 539 22.14 -14.21 14.38
N MET A 540 22.83 -13.54 15.32
CA MET A 540 24.23 -13.15 15.16
C MET A 540 25.21 -14.32 15.13
N VAL A 541 24.82 -15.49 15.64
CA VAL A 541 25.65 -16.71 15.63
C VAL A 541 25.22 -17.75 14.60
N ALA A 542 24.03 -17.59 14.01
CA ALA A 542 23.47 -18.51 13.01
C ALA A 542 24.40 -18.72 11.80
N ASP A 543 24.56 -19.97 11.39
CA ASP A 543 25.29 -20.35 10.17
C ASP A 543 24.40 -20.23 8.93
N GLU A 544 25.01 -20.31 7.74
CA GLU A 544 24.29 -20.18 6.47
C GLU A 544 23.25 -21.30 6.28
N GLU A 545 23.52 -22.51 6.78
CA GLU A 545 22.58 -23.63 6.71
C GLU A 545 21.30 -23.35 7.51
N SER A 546 21.44 -22.85 8.75
CA SER A 546 20.30 -22.47 9.59
C SER A 546 19.51 -21.31 9.00
N LEU A 547 20.18 -20.34 8.38
CA LEU A 547 19.53 -19.22 7.69
C LEU A 547 18.70 -19.69 6.49
N MET A 548 19.23 -20.63 5.70
CA MET A 548 18.51 -21.21 4.55
C MET A 548 17.31 -22.09 4.94
N GLN A 549 17.14 -22.44 6.22
CA GLN A 549 15.92 -23.12 6.69
C GLN A 549 14.72 -22.17 6.77
N VAL A 550 14.94 -20.86 6.74
CA VAL A 550 13.88 -19.85 6.71
C VAL A 550 13.34 -19.75 5.30
N GLU A 551 12.02 -19.90 5.15
CA GLU A 551 11.36 -19.84 3.85
C GLU A 551 11.66 -18.51 3.13
N GLY A 552 12.05 -18.58 1.87
CA GLY A 552 12.43 -17.41 1.07
C GLY A 552 13.88 -16.94 1.24
N ILE A 553 14.69 -17.57 2.11
CA ILE A 553 16.13 -17.28 2.23
C ILE A 553 16.94 -18.30 1.40
N GLY A 554 17.49 -17.82 0.28
CA GLY A 554 18.44 -18.58 -0.53
C GLY A 554 19.89 -18.37 -0.10
N PRO A 555 20.86 -19.06 -0.75
CA PRO A 555 22.28 -19.02 -0.39
C PRO A 555 22.87 -17.60 -0.46
N VAL A 556 22.43 -16.78 -1.43
CA VAL A 556 22.89 -15.40 -1.56
C VAL A 556 22.50 -14.57 -0.34
N VAL A 557 21.24 -14.66 0.10
CA VAL A 557 20.74 -13.89 1.25
C VAL A 557 21.37 -14.40 2.55
N ALA A 558 21.52 -15.72 2.70
CA ALA A 558 22.18 -16.33 3.85
C ALA A 558 23.64 -15.84 4.00
N ALA A 559 24.41 -15.83 2.90
CA ALA A 559 25.79 -15.33 2.90
C ALA A 559 25.86 -13.83 3.23
N GLN A 560 24.92 -13.01 2.76
CA GLN A 560 24.86 -11.57 3.10
C GLN A 560 24.56 -11.35 4.59
N ILE A 561 23.60 -12.09 5.15
CA ILE A 561 23.29 -12.01 6.58
C ILE A 561 24.49 -12.47 7.40
N ARG A 562 25.07 -13.62 7.07
CA ARG A 562 26.24 -14.15 7.79
C ARG A 562 27.41 -13.20 7.73
N GLY A 563 27.74 -12.69 6.54
CA GLY A 563 28.79 -11.69 6.33
C GLY A 563 28.58 -10.44 7.17
N PHE A 564 27.34 -9.93 7.25
CA PHE A 564 27.02 -8.79 8.10
C PHE A 564 27.24 -9.08 9.59
N MET A 565 26.80 -10.25 10.08
CA MET A 565 26.84 -10.61 11.51
C MET A 565 28.22 -10.99 12.05
N VAL A 566 29.15 -11.44 11.20
CA VAL A 566 30.52 -11.78 11.61
C VAL A 566 31.45 -10.57 11.59
N GLU A 567 31.12 -9.54 10.82
CA GLU A 567 31.96 -8.38 10.59
C GLU A 567 32.09 -7.51 11.87
N PRO A 568 33.32 -7.27 12.39
CA PRO A 568 33.52 -6.63 13.70
C PRO A 568 32.85 -5.25 13.85
N HIS A 569 32.87 -4.42 12.82
CA HIS A 569 32.29 -3.07 12.91
C HIS A 569 30.76 -3.09 13.01
N ASN A 570 30.09 -4.03 12.35
CA ASN A 570 28.63 -4.19 12.47
C ASN A 570 28.24 -4.68 13.86
N ARG A 571 29.02 -5.62 14.43
CA ARG A 571 28.81 -6.10 15.80
C ARG A 571 28.98 -4.97 16.82
N ALA A 572 29.96 -4.09 16.61
CA ALA A 572 30.16 -2.91 17.45
C ALA A 572 28.96 -1.93 17.34
N ALA A 573 28.49 -1.64 16.13
CA ALA A 573 27.31 -0.79 15.93
C ALA A 573 26.04 -1.34 16.61
N ILE A 574 25.82 -2.66 16.53
CA ILE A 574 24.73 -3.34 17.25
C ILE A 574 24.90 -3.17 18.76
N ALA A 575 26.12 -3.38 19.29
CA ALA A 575 26.39 -3.22 20.72
C ALA A 575 26.16 -1.78 21.19
N HIS A 576 26.52 -0.78 20.38
CA HIS A 576 26.25 0.63 20.70
C HIS A 576 24.76 0.94 20.74
N LEU A 577 23.95 0.36 19.83
CA LEU A 577 22.49 0.49 19.85
C LEU A 577 21.87 -0.11 21.12
N ILE A 578 22.31 -1.31 21.51
CA ILE A 578 21.86 -1.96 22.75
C ILE A 578 22.25 -1.13 23.97
N THR A 579 23.49 -0.62 23.99
CA THR A 579 24.00 0.26 25.07
C THR A 579 23.21 1.57 25.17
N ALA A 580 22.78 2.11 24.03
CA ALA A 580 21.92 3.30 23.96
C ALA A 580 20.49 3.04 24.47
N GLY A 581 20.12 1.78 24.76
CA GLY A 581 18.86 1.39 25.38
C GLY A 581 17.80 0.90 24.39
N VAL A 582 18.15 0.67 23.11
CA VAL A 582 17.24 0.04 22.15
C VAL A 582 16.94 -1.38 22.62
N ARG A 583 15.65 -1.70 22.74
CA ARG A 583 15.18 -2.97 23.27
C ARG A 583 13.92 -3.46 22.55
N TRP A 584 13.72 -4.76 22.59
CA TRP A 584 12.59 -5.44 22.00
C TRP A 584 12.18 -6.60 22.91
N PRO A 585 10.91 -7.03 22.88
CA PRO A 585 10.52 -8.23 23.59
C PRO A 585 11.19 -9.43 22.92
N ARG A 586 11.88 -10.25 23.73
CA ARG A 586 12.33 -11.56 23.28
C ARG A 586 11.13 -12.35 22.80
N GLN A 587 11.20 -12.88 21.58
CA GLN A 587 10.14 -13.75 21.11
C GLN A 587 10.23 -15.04 21.93
N GLY A 588 9.15 -15.40 22.63
CA GLY A 588 9.06 -16.74 23.20
C GLY A 588 9.23 -17.77 22.06
N PRO A 589 9.67 -19.02 22.37
CA PRO A 589 9.57 -20.07 21.37
C PRO A 589 8.15 -20.02 20.84
N SER A 590 8.00 -19.88 19.51
CA SER A 590 6.69 -19.73 18.86
C SER A 590 5.69 -20.65 19.55
N VAL A 591 4.70 -20.09 20.23
CA VAL A 591 3.56 -20.82 20.76
C VAL A 591 2.74 -21.26 19.54
N GLY A 592 3.22 -22.33 18.93
CA GLY A 592 2.78 -22.86 17.64
C GLY A 592 3.29 -24.27 17.40
N SER A 593 3.78 -24.98 18.43
CA SER A 593 4.24 -26.37 18.29
C SER A 593 3.79 -27.32 19.41
N THR A 594 2.62 -27.07 19.98
CA THR A 594 1.85 -28.03 20.80
C THR A 594 0.39 -27.62 20.63
N SER A 595 -0.32 -28.03 19.59
CA SER A 595 -1.01 -29.33 19.59
C SER A 595 -1.47 -29.73 18.18
N LEU A 596 -0.63 -29.54 17.16
CA LEU A 596 -0.94 -30.07 15.84
C LEU A 596 -0.47 -31.53 15.76
N PRO A 597 -1.33 -32.49 15.36
CA PRO A 597 -1.07 -33.92 15.54
C PRO A 597 0.14 -34.46 14.77
N LEU A 598 0.57 -33.78 13.70
CA LEU A 598 1.73 -34.15 12.90
C LEU A 598 2.92 -33.19 13.06
N ALA A 599 2.92 -32.36 14.10
CA ALA A 599 4.01 -31.42 14.38
C ALA A 599 5.37 -32.15 14.48
N GLY A 600 6.36 -31.67 13.71
CA GLY A 600 7.73 -32.23 13.69
C GLY A 600 7.90 -33.48 12.83
N LYS A 601 6.85 -33.97 12.16
CA LYS A 601 6.91 -35.09 11.22
C LYS A 601 7.25 -34.63 9.81
N THR A 602 8.15 -35.34 9.14
CA THR A 602 8.54 -35.06 7.75
C THR A 602 7.92 -36.08 6.79
N PHE A 603 7.17 -35.60 5.81
CA PHE A 603 6.52 -36.39 4.77
C PHE A 603 7.16 -36.14 3.41
N VAL A 604 7.26 -37.19 2.60
CA VAL A 604 7.60 -37.09 1.17
C VAL A 604 6.44 -37.67 0.39
N ILE A 605 6.11 -37.04 -0.74
CA ILE A 605 5.03 -37.49 -1.62
C ILE A 605 5.64 -37.93 -2.95
N THR A 606 5.30 -39.14 -3.43
CA THR A 606 5.78 -39.67 -4.72
C THR A 606 4.70 -40.46 -5.45
N GLY A 607 4.79 -40.51 -6.79
CA GLY A 607 3.79 -41.17 -7.65
C GLY A 607 2.60 -40.26 -8.01
N THR A 608 1.69 -40.82 -8.82
CA THR A 608 0.45 -40.18 -9.27
C THR A 608 -0.65 -40.49 -8.27
N LEU A 609 -1.30 -39.46 -7.71
CA LEU A 609 -2.30 -39.57 -6.66
C LEU A 609 -3.70 -39.28 -7.18
N SER A 610 -4.74 -39.76 -6.49
CA SER A 610 -6.15 -39.47 -6.83
C SER A 610 -6.56 -38.00 -6.63
N LYS A 611 -5.86 -37.26 -5.76
CA LYS A 611 -6.06 -35.83 -5.50
C LYS A 611 -4.84 -35.00 -5.93
N PRO A 612 -4.99 -33.70 -6.25
CA PRO A 612 -3.87 -32.83 -6.54
C PRO A 612 -2.84 -32.83 -5.40
N ARG A 613 -1.55 -33.02 -5.75
CA ARG A 613 -0.45 -33.11 -4.78
C ARG A 613 -0.37 -31.89 -3.86
N GLU A 614 -0.67 -30.70 -4.37
CA GLU A 614 -0.73 -29.46 -3.59
C GLU A 614 -1.81 -29.48 -2.50
N LEU A 615 -2.92 -30.18 -2.73
CA LEU A 615 -4.04 -30.27 -1.78
C LEU A 615 -3.68 -31.22 -0.63
N ILE A 616 -2.98 -32.31 -0.93
CA ILE A 616 -2.41 -33.24 0.06
C ILE A 616 -1.31 -32.55 0.88
N LYS A 617 -0.44 -31.78 0.20
CA LYS A 617 0.62 -30.99 0.83
C LYS A 617 0.03 -29.95 1.79
N ALA A 618 -0.93 -29.16 1.34
CA ALA A 618 -1.63 -28.17 2.18
C ALA A 618 -2.32 -28.82 3.38
N ARG A 619 -2.89 -30.02 3.22
CA ARG A 619 -3.51 -30.76 4.33
C ARG A 619 -2.49 -31.21 5.37
N LEU A 620 -1.35 -31.77 4.94
CA LEU A 620 -0.25 -32.15 5.83
C LEU A 620 0.32 -30.94 6.59
N GLU A 621 0.56 -29.84 5.88
CA GLU A 621 1.06 -28.59 6.46
C GLU A 621 0.04 -28.01 7.46
N SER A 622 -1.27 -28.09 7.18
CA SER A 622 -2.32 -27.68 8.12
C SER A 622 -2.36 -28.49 9.43
N LEU A 623 -1.82 -29.71 9.41
CA LEU A 623 -1.69 -30.61 10.57
C LEU A 623 -0.29 -30.54 11.22
N GLY A 624 0.56 -29.61 10.78
CA GLY A 624 1.88 -29.34 11.35
C GLY A 624 3.03 -30.17 10.77
N ALA A 625 2.80 -30.97 9.73
CA ALA A 625 3.84 -31.75 9.07
C ALA A 625 4.68 -30.91 8.09
N ARG A 626 5.95 -31.29 7.94
CA ARG A 626 6.85 -30.74 6.93
C ARG A 626 6.82 -31.62 5.68
N VAL A 627 6.52 -31.07 4.51
CA VAL A 627 6.56 -31.82 3.25
C VAL A 627 7.84 -31.51 2.48
N SER A 628 8.65 -32.52 2.18
CA SER A 628 9.88 -32.38 1.41
C SER A 628 9.84 -33.13 0.08
N ASP A 629 10.67 -32.71 -0.87
CA ASP A 629 10.73 -33.32 -2.20
C ASP A 629 11.66 -34.53 -2.29
N GLY A 630 12.47 -34.79 -1.26
CA GLY A 630 13.49 -35.83 -1.26
C GLY A 630 13.41 -36.73 -0.03
N VAL A 631 13.57 -38.04 -0.25
CA VAL A 631 13.69 -39.01 0.83
C VAL A 631 15.08 -38.93 1.46
N SER A 632 15.13 -38.75 2.78
CA SER A 632 16.34 -38.72 3.61
C SER A 632 16.15 -39.57 4.87
N ARG A 633 17.18 -39.70 5.72
CA ARG A 633 17.07 -40.35 7.03
C ARG A 633 16.15 -39.61 8.01
N GLN A 634 15.86 -38.34 7.75
CA GLN A 634 14.98 -37.51 8.57
C GLN A 634 13.52 -37.58 8.10
N THR A 635 13.23 -38.33 7.04
CA THR A 635 11.85 -38.54 6.55
C THR A 635 11.14 -39.56 7.44
N ASP A 636 10.02 -39.18 8.04
CA ASP A 636 9.19 -40.09 8.85
C ASP A 636 8.29 -40.97 7.95
N TYR A 637 7.65 -40.37 6.95
CA TYR A 637 6.67 -41.04 6.09
C TYR A 637 6.88 -40.75 4.60
N LEU A 638 6.69 -41.76 3.76
CA LEU A 638 6.57 -41.64 2.31
C LEU A 638 5.15 -41.99 1.88
N ILE A 639 4.42 -41.03 1.29
CA ILE A 639 3.12 -41.25 0.66
C ILE A 639 3.33 -41.67 -0.79
N VAL A 640 2.76 -42.81 -1.17
CA VAL A 640 3.01 -43.50 -2.43
C VAL A 640 1.72 -43.61 -3.24
N GLY A 641 1.69 -42.92 -4.38
CA GLY A 641 0.70 -43.10 -5.43
C GLY A 641 1.15 -44.08 -6.52
N ALA A 642 0.36 -44.20 -7.58
CA ALA A 642 0.69 -45.05 -8.73
C ALA A 642 2.02 -44.62 -9.38
N ASN A 643 2.86 -45.59 -9.78
CA ASN A 643 4.19 -45.38 -10.38
C ASN A 643 5.13 -44.49 -9.53
N PRO A 644 5.50 -44.92 -8.31
CA PRO A 644 6.22 -44.08 -7.33
C PRO A 644 7.70 -43.82 -7.64
N GLY A 645 8.24 -44.44 -8.69
CA GLY A 645 9.62 -44.23 -9.16
C GLY A 645 10.70 -44.62 -8.16
N SER A 646 11.89 -44.02 -8.29
CA SER A 646 13.10 -44.34 -7.52
C SER A 646 13.04 -43.96 -6.03
N LYS A 647 12.06 -43.15 -5.62
CA LYS A 647 11.90 -42.71 -4.22
C LYS A 647 11.39 -43.81 -3.30
N LEU A 648 10.59 -44.75 -3.81
CA LEU A 648 10.11 -45.91 -3.04
C LEU A 648 11.28 -46.81 -2.61
N ALA A 649 12.16 -47.16 -3.56
CA ALA A 649 13.34 -47.98 -3.28
C ALA A 649 14.28 -47.29 -2.28
N LYS A 650 14.43 -45.95 -2.37
CA LYS A 650 15.25 -45.17 -1.43
C LYS A 650 14.65 -45.12 -0.02
N ALA A 651 13.33 -45.03 0.12
CA ALA A 651 12.65 -45.07 1.41
C ALA A 651 12.76 -46.43 2.10
N GLN A 652 12.60 -47.52 1.35
CA GLN A 652 12.77 -48.88 1.85
C GLN A 652 14.20 -49.13 2.36
N ALA A 653 15.22 -48.67 1.60
CA ALA A 653 16.62 -48.79 2.00
C ALA A 653 16.98 -47.99 3.27
N LEU A 654 16.24 -46.92 3.55
CA LEU A 654 16.45 -46.05 4.71
C LEU A 654 15.52 -46.37 5.90
N GLY A 655 14.63 -47.36 5.77
CA GLY A 655 13.70 -47.77 6.82
C GLY A 655 12.57 -46.77 7.09
N VAL A 656 12.24 -45.91 6.11
CA VAL A 656 11.17 -44.90 6.23
C VAL A 656 9.80 -45.58 6.09
N ALA A 657 8.81 -45.18 6.90
CA ALA A 657 7.47 -45.75 6.85
C ALA A 657 6.77 -45.38 5.53
N VAL A 658 6.20 -46.37 4.84
CA VAL A 658 5.56 -46.19 3.53
C VAL A 658 4.04 -46.30 3.69
N LEU A 659 3.32 -45.30 3.24
CA LEU A 659 1.86 -45.23 3.26
C LEU A 659 1.32 -45.14 1.84
N ASP A 660 0.29 -45.93 1.53
CA ASP A 660 -0.54 -45.71 0.35
C ASP A 660 -1.62 -44.65 0.64
N GLU A 661 -2.44 -44.30 -0.35
CA GLU A 661 -3.49 -43.27 -0.18
C GLU A 661 -4.53 -43.65 0.89
N ALA A 662 -4.82 -44.95 1.04
CA ALA A 662 -5.74 -45.45 2.07
C ALA A 662 -5.12 -45.32 3.48
N GLY A 663 -3.86 -45.70 3.64
CA GLY A 663 -3.10 -45.54 4.89
C GLY A 663 -2.89 -44.07 5.27
N PHE A 664 -2.71 -43.18 4.28
CA PHE A 664 -2.68 -41.74 4.50
C PHE A 664 -4.04 -41.19 4.98
N ALA A 665 -5.15 -41.63 4.38
CA ALA A 665 -6.49 -41.23 4.81
C ALA A 665 -6.77 -41.69 6.25
N SER A 666 -6.47 -42.94 6.57
CA SER A 666 -6.63 -43.49 7.93
C SER A 666 -5.77 -42.75 8.96
N LEU A 667 -4.52 -42.42 8.61
CA LEU A 667 -3.63 -41.65 9.49
C LEU A 667 -4.21 -40.26 9.79
N ILE A 668 -4.89 -39.62 8.84
CA ILE A 668 -5.49 -38.29 9.06
C ILE A 668 -6.82 -38.37 9.80
N GLU A 669 -7.61 -39.44 9.60
CA GLU A 669 -8.87 -39.65 10.32
C GLU A 669 -8.66 -39.82 11.82
N ASP A 670 -7.54 -40.40 12.26
CA ASP A 670 -7.16 -40.50 13.68
C ASP A 670 -6.92 -39.12 14.35
N PHE A 671 -6.92 -38.04 13.58
CA PHE A 671 -6.65 -36.66 14.01
C PHE A 671 -7.81 -35.69 13.78
N ILE A 672 -8.98 -36.21 13.41
CA ILE A 672 -10.28 -35.50 13.36
C ILE A 672 -11.07 -35.89 14.61
#